data_AF-A0A9W7FRY0-F1
#
_entry.id   AF-A0A9W7FRY0-F1
#
_cell.length_a   1.000
_cell.length_b   1.000
_cell.length_c   1.000
_cell.angle_alpha   90.00
_cell.angle_beta   90.00
_cell.angle_gamma   90.00
#
_symmetry.space_group_name_H-M   'P 1'
#
loop_
_entity.id
_entity.type
_entity.pdbx_description
1 polymer ?
#
loop_
_entity_poly.entity_id
_entity_poly.type
_entity_poly.pdbx_seq_one_letter_code
_entity_poly.pdbx_strand_id
1 'polypeptide(L)'
;MAIRPSLSHLDDSPVGVPPQEQPSPQVNLSDELAALNALISTSSWSTLLELTALGIEYQKKVKRPQNLCLHYYSAIASYHLGRVSKSIEDFTTATDLCSSALNIGDIYGGLAEALLVSHKVSQSITAYKLAIKNTSDESRRNMYAVKMEKAKSWIADYSPVNYDLTSTSLICLNDFSEPSYNLLTYNQKKEISDKSHKTINENYLSLPPKSFPPQTSPILRIGLISSDFRVHPISTLLRGLIQHLSNSRDDVELYVFSVNNIKTIQGVDDGWWLRNITGTVGSTFIDLKNLSEDQIVTTISNINLTALIDLNGQTLGNLLPLFTHRLSPLQITYLGLPLTTGLTFIDYFVGDKEVFGVDWGGDFFEERLGVGRGGYVINDYWNLQGHVGIRYPFRLHATQKENKPSYVLFGVSSNLMKLSPTSIDVYANILRRIPNSKISFFNYKGVSSVASTNLLLEFESRGISRKKILWINQEPWIHHTWSKTSIDIWLDSTAKNGHTTGLDSAWSGGALVTVDGGGGGVGVRVGREWGEVGRGVRDWEDLGVEIGEDPGLRIGLRGKSQRRRMEIGGVFDYVAGSDRFVDLVKGMVGGKGMQVFGVETEVDWGREIVLEVGQPLGEGWNELTINPSEPRQSTSINLHIGGQHPKPTWTIIDVTPRPAVDILTSMDDLNMYKTGTVDVIYASHVLEHGYHGNIKPKGGGYSIIKTLTEWNRVLKPQVGKLYVSVPDLEVLANLFVNPRMSVNGKYKIMRIVYGGQTDEFDYHMVGFEKNILEAYFLAAGFCRFEVVGEEGFGVFEDTSEAYWDWEREETLFGNNLGAGGGVRISLNVVAQACERENGEP
;
A
#
# COMPACT_ATOMS: atom_id res chain seq x y z
N MET A 1 48.96 36.69 -30.24
CA MET A 1 49.98 35.97 -29.42
C MET A 1 49.21 34.97 -28.58
N ALA A 2 49.45 33.67 -28.55
CA ALA A 2 50.45 32.76 -29.12
C ALA A 2 49.95 31.34 -28.71
N ILE A 3 50.22 30.18 -29.29
CA ILE A 3 50.92 29.68 -30.48
C ILE A 3 50.52 28.18 -30.54
N ARG A 4 50.29 27.68 -31.76
CA ARG A 4 50.20 26.27 -32.25
C ARG A 4 51.38 25.38 -31.78
N PRO A 5 51.43 24.02 -31.91
CA PRO A 5 51.30 23.25 -33.18
C PRO A 5 50.81 21.79 -32.98
N SER A 6 50.71 20.84 -33.91
CA SER A 6 50.79 20.66 -35.38
C SER A 6 50.40 19.19 -35.62
N LEU A 7 49.84 18.86 -36.77
CA LEU A 7 50.45 17.86 -37.66
C LEU A 7 49.78 17.93 -39.05
N SER A 8 50.64 18.06 -40.05
CA SER A 8 50.40 18.25 -41.46
C SER A 8 50.65 16.96 -42.26
N HIS A 9 50.33 17.04 -43.55
CA HIS A 9 50.64 16.18 -44.72
C HIS A 9 49.45 15.33 -45.18
N LEU A 10 48.62 15.84 -46.11
CA LEU A 10 48.78 15.97 -47.58
C LEU A 10 48.57 14.64 -48.31
N ASP A 11 47.54 14.56 -49.15
CA ASP A 11 47.79 14.38 -50.60
C ASP A 11 46.59 14.85 -51.46
N ASP A 12 46.93 15.45 -52.60
CA ASP A 12 46.05 16.05 -53.62
C ASP A 12 45.72 15.03 -54.73
N SER A 13 44.45 14.96 -55.16
CA SER A 13 44.05 14.50 -56.51
C SER A 13 42.61 14.97 -56.83
N PRO A 14 42.29 15.37 -58.08
CA PRO A 14 41.07 16.12 -58.38
C PRO A 14 39.88 15.19 -58.70
N VAL A 15 38.69 15.49 -58.16
CA VAL A 15 37.44 14.84 -58.56
C VAL A 15 36.50 15.88 -59.18
N GLY A 16 36.01 15.54 -60.37
CA GLY A 16 35.35 16.44 -61.32
C GLY A 16 33.95 16.93 -60.94
N VAL A 17 33.46 17.80 -61.83
CA VAL A 17 32.17 18.52 -61.80
C VAL A 17 30.98 17.53 -61.72
N PRO A 18 29.97 17.74 -60.85
CA PRO A 18 28.75 16.92 -60.86
C PRO A 18 27.78 17.37 -61.98
N PRO A 19 26.97 16.47 -62.54
CA PRO A 19 26.00 16.80 -63.59
C PRO A 19 24.75 17.50 -63.02
N GLN A 20 24.11 18.32 -63.86
CA GLN A 20 22.83 18.99 -63.57
C GLN A 20 21.71 17.98 -63.25
N GLU A 21 21.03 18.16 -62.11
CA GLU A 21 19.86 17.39 -61.71
C GLU A 21 18.64 17.71 -62.60
N GLN A 22 17.99 16.65 -63.10
CA GLN A 22 16.65 16.71 -63.69
C GLN A 22 15.58 16.92 -62.60
N PRO A 23 14.45 17.59 -62.88
CA PRO A 23 13.40 17.81 -61.91
C PRO A 23 12.71 16.49 -61.54
N SER A 24 12.70 16.17 -60.25
CA SER A 24 12.01 15.02 -59.65
C SER A 24 10.48 15.08 -59.81
N PRO A 25 9.77 13.93 -59.79
CA PRO A 25 8.35 13.85 -60.14
C PRO A 25 7.48 14.65 -59.16
N GLN A 26 6.45 15.34 -59.67
CA GLN A 26 5.41 15.93 -58.85
C GLN A 26 4.65 14.83 -58.10
N VAL A 27 4.91 14.71 -56.81
CA VAL A 27 4.13 13.84 -55.91
C VAL A 27 2.74 14.45 -55.72
N ASN A 28 1.69 13.68 -56.01
CA ASN A 28 0.30 14.09 -55.89
C ASN A 28 -0.11 14.11 -54.41
N LEU A 29 -0.14 15.31 -53.82
CA LEU A 29 -0.45 15.55 -52.40
C LEU A 29 -1.80 14.97 -51.93
N SER A 30 -2.74 14.71 -52.84
CA SER A 30 -4.05 14.14 -52.52
C SER A 30 -3.99 12.65 -52.16
N ASP A 31 -3.10 11.89 -52.81
CA ASP A 31 -2.95 10.45 -52.60
C ASP A 31 -2.17 10.12 -51.32
N GLU A 32 -1.18 10.95 -50.96
CA GLU A 32 -0.47 10.84 -49.66
C GLU A 32 -1.37 11.22 -48.48
N LEU A 33 -2.24 12.23 -48.63
CA LEU A 33 -3.25 12.58 -47.62
C LEU A 33 -4.32 11.49 -47.47
N ALA A 34 -4.71 10.84 -48.56
CA ALA A 34 -5.62 9.69 -48.52
C ALA A 34 -4.97 8.47 -47.85
N ALA A 35 -3.68 8.20 -48.14
CA ALA A 35 -2.91 7.15 -47.48
C ALA A 35 -2.69 7.46 -45.98
N LEU A 36 -2.40 8.72 -45.62
CA LEU A 36 -2.32 9.15 -44.23
C LEU A 36 -3.67 8.98 -43.52
N ASN A 37 -4.77 9.40 -44.15
CA ASN A 37 -6.12 9.25 -43.58
C ASN A 37 -6.53 7.78 -43.41
N ALA A 38 -6.09 6.89 -44.30
CA ALA A 38 -6.30 5.44 -44.18
C ALA A 38 -5.42 4.80 -43.08
N LEU A 39 -4.20 5.30 -42.86
CA LEU A 39 -3.34 4.94 -41.74
C LEU A 39 -3.88 5.48 -40.40
N ILE A 40 -4.45 6.68 -40.39
CA ILE A 40 -5.05 7.32 -39.20
C ILE A 40 -6.25 6.53 -38.67
N SER A 41 -6.97 5.79 -39.52
CA SER A 41 -8.08 4.91 -39.10
C SER A 41 -7.64 3.58 -38.49
N THR A 42 -6.35 3.28 -38.46
CA THR A 42 -5.80 2.00 -37.98
C THR A 42 -4.89 2.26 -36.79
N SER A 43 -5.45 2.59 -35.63
CA SER A 43 -4.69 3.03 -34.45
C SER A 43 -3.91 1.89 -33.79
N SER A 44 -2.68 1.68 -34.29
CA SER A 44 -1.62 0.91 -33.63
C SER A 44 -0.44 1.82 -33.28
N TRP A 45 0.39 1.42 -32.31
CA TRP A 45 1.64 2.14 -32.03
C TRP A 45 2.61 2.10 -33.22
N SER A 46 2.57 1.05 -34.04
CA SER A 46 3.24 0.98 -35.33
C SER A 46 2.80 2.09 -36.27
N THR A 47 1.51 2.43 -36.32
CA THR A 47 1.01 3.58 -37.11
C THR A 47 1.55 4.90 -36.56
N LEU A 48 1.65 5.09 -35.25
CA LEU A 48 2.23 6.32 -34.66
C LEU A 48 3.74 6.42 -34.90
N LEU A 49 4.48 5.32 -34.80
CA LEU A 49 5.92 5.27 -35.11
C LEU A 49 6.20 5.38 -36.61
N GLU A 50 5.35 4.81 -37.46
CA GLU A 50 5.39 4.97 -38.92
C GLU A 50 4.99 6.37 -39.33
N LEU A 51 3.97 7.00 -38.74
CA LEU A 51 3.64 8.41 -38.94
C LEU A 51 4.76 9.33 -38.44
N THR A 52 5.47 8.94 -37.38
CA THR A 52 6.69 9.62 -36.90
C THR A 52 7.84 9.45 -37.89
N ALA A 53 8.07 8.24 -38.40
CA ALA A 53 9.11 7.93 -39.35
C ALA A 53 8.84 8.58 -40.71
N LEU A 54 7.60 8.49 -41.22
CA LEU A 54 7.09 9.17 -42.41
C LEU A 54 7.13 10.68 -42.22
N GLY A 55 6.72 11.22 -41.07
CA GLY A 55 6.82 12.65 -40.78
C GLY A 55 8.28 13.14 -40.78
N ILE A 56 9.18 12.40 -40.13
CA ILE A 56 10.63 12.71 -40.10
C ILE A 56 11.28 12.51 -41.47
N GLU A 57 10.92 11.47 -42.22
CA GLU A 57 11.44 11.18 -43.57
C GLU A 57 10.89 12.17 -44.60
N TYR A 58 9.64 12.58 -44.46
CA TYR A 58 9.01 13.66 -45.22
C TYR A 58 9.64 15.02 -44.88
N GLN A 59 9.97 15.31 -43.62
CA GLN A 59 10.72 16.51 -43.21
C GLN A 59 12.14 16.54 -43.83
N LYS A 60 12.76 15.36 -44.01
CA LYS A 60 14.05 15.21 -44.72
C LYS A 60 13.90 15.41 -46.23
N LYS A 61 12.82 14.93 -46.84
CA LYS A 61 12.56 15.01 -48.30
C LYS A 61 11.97 16.35 -48.75
N VAL A 62 11.13 16.98 -47.92
CA VAL A 62 10.38 18.20 -48.23
C VAL A 62 10.87 19.32 -47.31
N LYS A 63 11.82 20.14 -47.82
CA LYS A 63 12.28 21.37 -47.15
C LYS A 63 11.21 22.49 -47.23
N ARG A 64 10.00 22.26 -46.70
CA ARG A 64 8.92 23.26 -46.62
C ARG A 64 8.52 23.52 -45.17
N PRO A 65 9.08 24.54 -44.51
CA PRO A 65 8.81 24.84 -43.09
C PRO A 65 7.35 25.27 -42.78
N GLN A 66 6.51 25.44 -43.79
CA GLN A 66 5.12 25.91 -43.68
C GLN A 66 4.06 24.79 -43.82
N ASN A 67 4.42 23.51 -43.71
CA ASN A 67 3.46 22.41 -43.84
C ASN A 67 2.75 22.13 -42.50
N LEU A 68 1.46 22.46 -42.41
CA LEU A 68 0.61 22.26 -41.23
C LEU A 68 0.56 20.79 -40.76
N CYS A 69 0.34 19.85 -41.68
CA CYS A 69 0.20 18.44 -41.35
C CYS A 69 1.49 17.89 -40.73
N LEU A 70 2.64 18.29 -41.28
CA LEU A 70 3.94 17.87 -40.78
C LEU A 70 4.14 18.28 -39.31
N HIS A 71 3.87 19.55 -38.98
CA HIS A 71 4.02 20.04 -37.61
C HIS A 71 3.02 19.38 -36.66
N TYR A 72 1.77 19.19 -37.07
CA TYR A 72 0.76 18.52 -36.26
C TYR A 72 1.17 17.08 -35.89
N TYR A 73 1.56 16.25 -36.86
CA TYR A 73 1.96 14.87 -36.58
C TYR A 73 3.30 14.77 -35.85
N SER A 74 4.26 15.66 -36.16
CA SER A 74 5.52 15.77 -35.40
C SER A 74 5.26 16.11 -33.93
N ALA A 75 4.26 16.95 -33.66
CA ALA A 75 3.89 17.34 -32.30
C ALA A 75 3.29 16.18 -31.50
N ILE A 76 2.38 15.40 -32.10
CA ILE A 76 1.80 14.19 -31.50
C ILE A 76 2.90 13.16 -31.21
N ALA A 77 3.74 12.87 -32.20
CA ALA A 77 4.87 11.97 -32.05
C ALA A 77 5.80 12.38 -30.90
N SER A 78 6.19 13.66 -30.89
CA SER A 78 7.04 14.22 -29.84
C SER A 78 6.40 14.15 -28.46
N TYR A 79 5.07 14.30 -28.36
CA TYR A 79 4.33 14.14 -27.10
C TYR A 79 4.44 12.72 -26.55
N HIS A 80 4.11 11.71 -27.36
CA HIS A 80 4.16 10.30 -26.96
C HIS A 80 5.58 9.80 -26.68
N LEU A 81 6.59 10.37 -27.35
CA LEU A 81 8.01 10.11 -27.07
C LEU A 81 8.55 10.86 -25.84
N GLY A 82 7.71 11.63 -25.13
CA GLY A 82 8.11 12.42 -23.96
C GLY A 82 8.98 13.64 -24.30
N ARG A 83 9.11 14.01 -25.58
CA ARG A 83 9.82 15.22 -26.05
C ARG A 83 8.89 16.44 -25.97
N VAL A 84 8.37 16.70 -24.78
CA VAL A 84 7.25 17.65 -24.58
C VAL A 84 7.58 19.08 -25.04
N SER A 85 8.82 19.55 -24.88
CA SER A 85 9.22 20.88 -25.37
C SER A 85 9.14 20.99 -26.90
N LYS A 86 9.53 19.93 -27.62
CA LYS A 86 9.40 19.88 -29.09
C LYS A 86 7.95 19.78 -29.52
N SER A 87 7.16 18.98 -28.80
CA SER A 87 5.71 18.88 -29.01
C SER A 87 5.02 20.24 -28.90
N ILE A 88 5.35 21.04 -27.87
CA ILE A 88 4.79 22.40 -27.72
C ILE A 88 5.19 23.31 -28.89
N GLU A 89 6.47 23.29 -29.31
CA GLU A 89 6.96 24.08 -30.44
C GLU A 89 6.21 23.75 -31.74
N ASP A 90 6.06 22.46 -32.03
CA ASP A 90 5.43 21.98 -33.25
C ASP A 90 3.91 22.25 -33.23
N PHE A 91 3.22 22.03 -32.10
CA PHE A 91 1.81 22.40 -31.97
C PHE A 91 1.61 23.91 -32.09
N THR A 92 2.48 24.73 -31.50
CA THR A 92 2.41 26.20 -31.62
C THR A 92 2.58 26.63 -33.08
N THR A 93 3.56 26.06 -33.77
CA THR A 93 3.78 26.32 -35.20
C THR A 93 2.57 25.87 -36.04
N ALA A 94 1.98 24.71 -35.71
CA ALA A 94 0.76 24.24 -36.36
C ALA A 94 -0.41 25.21 -36.14
N THR A 95 -0.57 25.79 -34.94
CA THR A 95 -1.60 26.81 -34.71
C THR A 95 -1.35 28.10 -35.49
N ASP A 96 -0.09 28.53 -35.64
CA ASP A 96 0.25 29.75 -36.38
C ASP A 96 0.03 29.60 -37.90
N LEU A 97 0.25 28.40 -38.44
CA LEU A 97 0.02 28.06 -39.85
C LEU A 97 -1.46 27.86 -40.18
N CYS A 98 -2.31 27.68 -39.18
CA CYS A 98 -3.70 27.31 -39.34
C CYS A 98 -4.63 28.51 -39.05
N SER A 99 -5.01 29.25 -40.08
CA SER A 99 -6.01 30.33 -39.93
C SER A 99 -7.46 29.90 -40.21
N SER A 100 -7.69 28.70 -40.77
CA SER A 100 -9.04 28.24 -41.12
C SER A 100 -9.21 26.72 -41.41
N ALA A 101 -8.26 25.85 -41.02
CA ALA A 101 -8.37 24.44 -41.40
C ALA A 101 -9.43 23.65 -40.59
N LEU A 102 -10.03 22.66 -41.26
CA LEU A 102 -10.77 21.57 -40.62
C LEU A 102 -9.86 20.97 -39.52
N ASN A 103 -10.34 20.88 -38.28
CA ASN A 103 -9.64 20.29 -37.11
C ASN A 103 -8.66 21.19 -36.33
N ILE A 104 -8.69 22.52 -36.48
CA ILE A 104 -7.90 23.43 -35.62
C ILE A 104 -8.16 23.21 -34.11
N GLY A 105 -9.37 22.77 -33.73
CA GLY A 105 -9.70 22.40 -32.36
C GLY A 105 -8.81 21.28 -31.80
N ASP A 106 -8.47 20.28 -32.61
CA ASP A 106 -7.63 19.14 -32.20
C ASP A 106 -6.16 19.56 -32.04
N ILE A 107 -5.68 20.52 -32.84
CA ILE A 107 -4.35 21.11 -32.69
C ILE A 107 -4.25 21.86 -31.34
N TYR A 108 -5.25 22.68 -31.01
CA TYR A 108 -5.31 23.35 -29.71
C TYR A 108 -5.45 22.37 -28.56
N GLY A 109 -6.21 21.28 -28.74
CA GLY A 109 -6.32 20.18 -27.77
C GLY A 109 -4.97 19.54 -27.46
N GLY A 110 -4.24 19.13 -28.50
CA GLY A 110 -2.89 18.57 -28.35
C GLY A 110 -1.89 19.55 -27.74
N LEU A 111 -1.94 20.83 -28.14
CA LEU A 111 -1.14 21.89 -27.52
C LEU A 111 -1.44 22.02 -26.02
N ALA A 112 -2.72 21.99 -25.65
CA ALA A 112 -3.15 22.09 -24.27
C ALA A 112 -2.63 20.95 -23.41
N GLU A 113 -2.65 19.71 -23.91
CA GLU A 113 -2.08 18.54 -23.24
C GLU A 113 -0.56 18.65 -23.05
N ALA A 114 0.17 19.04 -24.10
CA ALA A 114 1.63 19.22 -24.03
C ALA A 114 2.03 20.31 -23.03
N LEU A 115 1.27 21.42 -23.01
CA LEU A 115 1.43 22.50 -22.02
C LEU A 115 1.14 22.02 -20.59
N LEU A 116 0.10 21.21 -20.39
CA LEU A 116 -0.28 20.69 -19.08
C LEU A 116 0.82 19.79 -18.49
N VAL A 117 1.34 18.84 -19.29
CA VAL A 117 2.43 17.94 -18.89
C VAL A 117 3.73 18.72 -18.60
N SER A 118 3.93 19.86 -19.25
CA SER A 118 5.04 20.78 -18.96
C SER A 118 4.80 21.73 -17.79
N HIS A 119 3.74 21.52 -16.99
CA HIS A 119 3.32 22.38 -15.88
C HIS A 119 2.99 23.84 -16.26
N LYS A 120 2.74 24.13 -17.55
CA LYS A 120 2.31 25.45 -18.04
C LYS A 120 0.78 25.57 -17.98
N VAL A 121 0.23 25.34 -16.78
CA VAL A 121 -1.22 25.09 -16.59
C VAL A 121 -2.11 26.22 -17.10
N SER A 122 -1.80 27.49 -16.81
CA SER A 122 -2.61 28.62 -17.27
C SER A 122 -2.65 28.74 -18.81
N GLN A 123 -1.55 28.41 -19.48
CA GLN A 123 -1.49 28.37 -20.95
C GLN A 123 -2.28 27.18 -21.49
N SER A 124 -2.19 26.02 -20.83
CA SER A 124 -3.00 24.84 -21.16
C SER A 124 -4.50 25.14 -21.09
N ILE A 125 -4.99 25.78 -20.02
CA ILE A 125 -6.40 26.18 -19.89
C ILE A 125 -6.81 27.13 -21.02
N THR A 126 -5.93 28.07 -21.41
CA THR A 126 -6.19 28.98 -22.52
C THR A 126 -6.28 28.22 -23.86
N ALA A 127 -5.39 27.26 -24.09
CA ALA A 127 -5.41 26.40 -25.28
C ALA A 127 -6.68 25.52 -25.31
N TYR A 128 -7.13 24.95 -24.18
CA TYR A 128 -8.41 24.23 -24.15
C TYR A 128 -9.62 25.12 -24.45
N LYS A 129 -9.65 26.38 -23.96
CA LYS A 129 -10.71 27.33 -24.34
C LYS A 129 -10.75 27.55 -25.86
N LEU A 130 -9.59 27.62 -26.50
CA LEU A 130 -9.49 27.71 -27.96
C LEU A 130 -9.91 26.40 -28.65
N ALA A 131 -9.55 25.24 -28.10
CA ALA A 131 -9.99 23.94 -28.61
C ALA A 131 -11.53 23.85 -28.61
N ILE A 132 -12.17 24.17 -27.48
CA ILE A 132 -13.64 24.15 -27.34
C ILE A 132 -14.31 25.14 -28.31
N LYS A 133 -13.79 26.37 -28.40
CA LYS A 133 -14.33 27.41 -29.28
C LYS A 133 -14.27 27.02 -30.76
N ASN A 134 -13.24 26.29 -31.17
CA ASN A 134 -12.99 25.97 -32.58
C ASN A 134 -13.33 24.51 -32.95
N THR A 135 -14.07 23.79 -32.11
CA THR A 135 -14.55 22.43 -32.42
C THR A 135 -16.04 22.45 -32.68
N SER A 136 -16.49 21.99 -33.84
CA SER A 136 -17.91 21.90 -34.19
C SER A 136 -18.58 20.61 -33.70
N ASP A 137 -17.81 19.54 -33.52
CA ASP A 137 -18.28 18.28 -32.95
C ASP A 137 -18.55 18.39 -31.45
N GLU A 138 -19.76 18.04 -31.01
CA GLU A 138 -20.18 18.19 -29.62
C GLU A 138 -19.45 17.25 -28.66
N SER A 139 -19.26 15.98 -29.06
CA SER A 139 -18.55 14.99 -28.26
C SER A 139 -17.11 15.43 -28.01
N ARG A 140 -16.39 15.90 -29.04
CA ARG A 140 -15.02 16.43 -28.92
C ARG A 140 -14.96 17.71 -28.10
N ARG A 141 -15.92 18.64 -28.27
CA ARG A 141 -16.00 19.84 -27.40
C ARG A 141 -16.12 19.46 -25.93
N ASN A 142 -17.01 18.52 -25.62
CA ASN A 142 -17.25 18.07 -24.23
C ASN A 142 -16.02 17.34 -23.68
N MET A 143 -15.31 16.55 -24.49
CA MET A 143 -14.01 15.98 -24.12
C MET A 143 -12.99 17.09 -23.74
N TYR A 144 -12.85 18.14 -24.56
CA TYR A 144 -11.94 19.25 -24.23
C TYR A 144 -12.38 20.03 -22.99
N ALA A 145 -13.68 20.16 -22.75
CA ALA A 145 -14.21 20.77 -21.53
C ALA A 145 -13.83 19.97 -20.27
N VAL A 146 -13.97 18.64 -20.30
CA VAL A 146 -13.54 17.75 -19.21
C VAL A 146 -12.03 17.87 -18.96
N LYS A 147 -11.22 17.80 -20.01
CA LYS A 147 -9.76 17.95 -19.91
C LYS A 147 -9.35 19.34 -19.39
N MET A 148 -10.13 20.38 -19.73
CA MET A 148 -9.94 21.72 -19.19
C MET A 148 -10.27 21.79 -17.69
N GLU A 149 -11.34 21.16 -17.23
CA GLU A 149 -11.65 21.08 -15.78
C GLU A 149 -10.53 20.42 -15.00
N LYS A 150 -10.00 19.31 -15.51
CA LYS A 150 -8.79 18.70 -14.96
C LYS A 150 -7.61 19.66 -14.93
N ALA A 151 -7.35 20.41 -16.00
CA ALA A 151 -6.28 21.42 -15.98
C ALA A 151 -6.54 22.52 -14.95
N LYS A 152 -7.79 22.93 -14.74
CA LYS A 152 -8.17 23.92 -13.72
C LYS A 152 -8.00 23.40 -12.29
N SER A 153 -8.23 22.11 -12.05
CA SER A 153 -8.00 21.50 -10.72
C SER A 153 -6.52 21.56 -10.30
N TRP A 154 -5.58 21.56 -11.25
CA TRP A 154 -4.14 21.75 -10.97
C TRP A 154 -3.81 23.14 -10.40
N ILE A 155 -4.70 24.11 -10.60
CA ILE A 155 -4.57 25.46 -10.05
C ILE A 155 -5.70 25.84 -9.09
N ALA A 156 -6.42 24.85 -8.55
CA ALA A 156 -7.55 25.08 -7.64
C ALA A 156 -8.57 26.11 -8.19
N ASP A 157 -8.78 26.14 -9.50
CA ASP A 157 -9.84 26.93 -10.14
C ASP A 157 -11.08 26.06 -10.30
N TYR A 158 -12.06 26.26 -9.43
CA TYR A 158 -13.32 25.51 -9.46
C TYR A 158 -14.46 26.26 -10.14
N SER A 159 -14.17 27.28 -10.93
CA SER A 159 -15.22 27.93 -11.71
C SER A 159 -15.90 26.89 -12.63
N PRO A 160 -17.22 26.95 -12.83
CA PRO A 160 -17.91 25.93 -13.61
C PRO A 160 -17.49 26.00 -15.08
N VAL A 161 -17.42 24.84 -15.74
CA VAL A 161 -17.35 24.74 -17.19
C VAL A 161 -18.68 24.15 -17.67
N ASN A 162 -19.30 24.76 -18.68
CA ASN A 162 -20.58 24.28 -19.22
C ASN A 162 -20.33 23.25 -20.32
N TYR A 163 -20.79 22.02 -20.11
CA TYR A 163 -20.72 20.92 -21.05
C TYR A 163 -21.64 19.79 -20.59
N ASP A 164 -21.97 18.87 -21.50
CA ASP A 164 -22.75 17.68 -21.19
C ASP A 164 -21.82 16.45 -21.16
N LEU A 165 -21.65 15.88 -19.96
CA LEU A 165 -20.86 14.68 -19.75
C LEU A 165 -21.46 13.43 -20.40
N THR A 166 -22.75 13.40 -20.72
CA THR A 166 -23.41 12.19 -21.23
C THR A 166 -23.31 12.03 -22.75
N SER A 167 -23.03 13.12 -23.46
CA SER A 167 -22.87 13.15 -24.92
C SER A 167 -21.45 12.88 -25.41
N THR A 168 -20.47 12.77 -24.52
CA THR A 168 -19.10 12.39 -24.89
C THR A 168 -18.94 10.87 -24.97
N SER A 169 -18.16 10.45 -25.96
CA SER A 169 -17.73 9.06 -26.16
C SER A 169 -16.27 8.83 -25.77
N LEU A 170 -15.55 9.88 -25.37
CA LEU A 170 -14.09 9.89 -25.20
C LEU A 170 -13.68 10.55 -23.89
N ILE A 171 -14.31 10.20 -22.77
CA ILE A 171 -13.71 10.52 -21.47
C ILE A 171 -12.63 9.49 -21.18
N CYS A 172 -11.39 9.96 -21.07
CA CYS A 172 -10.31 9.14 -20.55
C CYS A 172 -10.70 8.66 -19.15
N LEU A 173 -10.51 7.37 -18.85
CA LEU A 173 -10.91 6.80 -17.57
C LEU A 173 -10.21 7.50 -16.38
N ASN A 174 -9.05 8.10 -16.63
CA ASN A 174 -8.31 8.96 -15.72
C ASN A 174 -8.96 10.32 -15.38
N ASP A 175 -9.95 10.76 -16.16
CA ASP A 175 -10.63 12.06 -16.02
C ASP A 175 -11.97 11.91 -15.28
N PHE A 176 -12.32 10.69 -14.81
CA PHE A 176 -13.50 10.44 -13.98
C PHE A 176 -13.36 10.89 -12.52
N SER A 177 -12.19 11.43 -12.12
CA SER A 177 -11.98 11.95 -10.78
C SER A 177 -12.44 13.40 -10.58
N GLU A 178 -13.23 13.96 -11.50
CA GLU A 178 -13.60 15.38 -11.49
C GLU A 178 -14.88 15.67 -10.68
N PRO A 179 -15.04 16.90 -10.14
CA PRO A 179 -16.21 17.25 -9.33
C PRO A 179 -17.55 17.04 -10.03
N SER A 180 -17.62 17.34 -11.33
CA SER A 180 -18.81 17.17 -12.17
C SER A 180 -19.22 15.71 -12.35
N TYR A 181 -18.24 14.81 -12.54
CA TYR A 181 -18.48 13.37 -12.63
C TYR A 181 -19.02 12.81 -11.33
N ASN A 182 -18.53 13.31 -10.18
CA ASN A 182 -19.01 12.87 -8.87
C ASN A 182 -20.48 13.21 -8.61
N LEU A 183 -21.03 14.23 -9.28
CA LEU A 183 -22.45 14.61 -9.21
C LEU A 183 -23.36 13.71 -10.05
N LEU A 184 -22.80 12.88 -10.93
CA LEU A 184 -23.58 11.98 -11.76
C LEU A 184 -24.15 10.80 -10.97
N THR A 185 -25.35 10.37 -11.36
CA THR A 185 -25.94 9.12 -10.89
C THR A 185 -25.13 7.92 -11.39
N TYR A 186 -25.29 6.77 -10.72
CA TYR A 186 -24.66 5.52 -11.14
C TYR A 186 -24.93 5.18 -12.62
N ASN A 187 -26.19 5.27 -13.06
CA ASN A 187 -26.57 4.94 -14.44
C ASN A 187 -25.90 5.86 -15.47
N GLN A 188 -25.78 7.16 -15.17
CA GLN A 188 -25.06 8.10 -16.03
C GLN A 188 -23.57 7.79 -16.10
N LYS A 189 -22.95 7.47 -14.96
CA LYS A 189 -21.54 7.05 -14.89
C LYS A 189 -21.29 5.80 -15.74
N LYS A 190 -22.19 4.81 -15.65
CA LYS A 190 -22.13 3.56 -16.41
C LYS A 190 -22.30 3.78 -17.91
N GLU A 191 -23.30 4.58 -18.32
CA GLU A 191 -23.52 4.91 -19.74
C GLU A 191 -22.28 5.57 -20.37
N ILE A 192 -21.67 6.50 -19.64
CA ILE A 192 -20.44 7.16 -20.08
C ILE A 192 -19.29 6.14 -20.18
N SER A 193 -19.14 5.27 -19.18
CA SER A 193 -18.10 4.24 -19.19
C SER A 193 -18.25 3.31 -20.39
N ASP A 194 -19.48 2.87 -20.71
CA ASP A 194 -19.75 1.98 -21.85
C ASP A 194 -19.44 2.62 -23.19
N LYS A 195 -19.81 3.89 -23.37
CA LYS A 195 -19.44 4.66 -24.57
C LYS A 195 -17.93 4.79 -24.70
N SER A 196 -17.25 5.14 -23.59
CA SER A 196 -15.79 5.24 -23.55
C SER A 196 -15.12 3.91 -23.86
N HIS A 197 -15.55 2.80 -23.27
CA HIS A 197 -14.99 1.46 -23.54
C HIS A 197 -15.15 1.10 -25.01
N LYS A 198 -16.35 1.29 -25.58
CA LYS A 198 -16.61 1.02 -26.99
C LYS A 198 -15.66 1.80 -27.89
N THR A 199 -15.58 3.12 -27.72
CA THR A 199 -14.73 3.96 -28.56
C THR A 199 -13.24 3.68 -28.37
N ILE A 200 -12.81 3.40 -27.13
CA ILE A 200 -11.43 2.99 -26.86
C ILE A 200 -11.13 1.68 -27.60
N ASN A 201 -11.97 0.65 -27.52
CA ASN A 201 -11.74 -0.61 -28.23
C ASN A 201 -11.78 -0.45 -29.76
N GLU A 202 -12.66 0.41 -30.30
CA GLU A 202 -12.67 0.73 -31.75
C GLU A 202 -11.36 1.36 -32.21
N ASN A 203 -10.67 2.10 -31.33
CA ASN A 203 -9.35 2.64 -31.61
C ASN A 203 -8.24 1.58 -31.54
N TYR A 204 -8.48 0.36 -31.05
CA TYR A 204 -7.48 -0.69 -31.07
C TYR A 204 -7.74 -1.66 -32.22
N LEU A 205 -6.74 -1.85 -33.09
CA LEU A 205 -6.80 -2.93 -34.08
C LEU A 205 -6.80 -4.28 -33.35
N SER A 206 -7.92 -4.98 -33.40
CA SER A 206 -8.00 -6.34 -32.86
C SER A 206 -7.18 -7.28 -33.73
N LEU A 207 -6.01 -7.69 -33.23
CA LEU A 207 -5.24 -8.78 -33.81
C LEU A 207 -5.97 -10.11 -33.55
N PRO A 208 -5.83 -11.11 -34.45
CA PRO A 208 -6.47 -12.40 -34.25
C PRO A 208 -5.99 -13.04 -32.93
N PRO A 209 -6.87 -13.75 -32.21
CA PRO A 209 -6.53 -14.35 -30.93
C PRO A 209 -5.35 -15.32 -31.08
N LYS A 210 -4.30 -15.09 -30.28
CA LYS A 210 -3.12 -15.96 -30.21
C LYS A 210 -3.40 -17.11 -29.25
N SER A 211 -3.27 -18.34 -29.72
CA SER A 211 -3.35 -19.53 -28.85
C SER A 211 -2.04 -19.74 -28.11
N PHE A 212 -2.12 -20.05 -26.81
CA PHE A 212 -0.97 -20.41 -26.00
C PHE A 212 -1.01 -21.90 -25.64
N PRO A 213 0.15 -22.58 -25.55
CA PRO A 213 0.19 -23.93 -25.02
C PRO A 213 -0.31 -23.94 -23.56
N PRO A 214 -0.96 -25.02 -23.10
CA PRO A 214 -1.34 -25.17 -21.71
C PRO A 214 -0.11 -25.02 -20.81
N GLN A 215 -0.27 -24.32 -19.69
CA GLN A 215 0.82 -24.20 -18.72
C GLN A 215 1.03 -25.53 -18.01
N THR A 216 2.16 -26.17 -18.28
CA THR A 216 2.58 -27.43 -17.66
C THR A 216 3.66 -27.25 -16.60
N SER A 217 4.32 -26.09 -16.57
CA SER A 217 5.36 -25.77 -15.60
C SER A 217 4.75 -25.36 -14.25
N PRO A 218 5.28 -25.86 -13.12
CA PRO A 218 4.90 -25.38 -11.79
C PRO A 218 5.42 -23.97 -11.51
N ILE A 219 6.42 -23.50 -12.26
CA ILE A 219 7.00 -22.15 -12.14
C ILE A 219 6.12 -21.14 -12.87
N LEU A 220 5.76 -20.06 -12.17
CA LEU A 220 4.98 -18.95 -12.67
C LEU A 220 5.89 -17.86 -13.26
N ARG A 221 5.88 -17.68 -14.59
CA ARG A 221 6.67 -16.62 -15.23
C ARG A 221 5.85 -15.33 -15.28
N ILE A 222 6.23 -14.34 -14.48
CA ILE A 222 5.51 -13.06 -14.38
C ILE A 222 6.34 -11.96 -15.04
N GLY A 223 5.73 -11.21 -15.95
CA GLY A 223 6.28 -9.99 -16.52
C GLY A 223 5.63 -8.74 -15.91
N LEU A 224 6.43 -7.81 -15.41
CA LEU A 224 5.98 -6.47 -15.02
C LEU A 224 6.43 -5.47 -16.07
N ILE A 225 5.51 -4.76 -16.72
CA ILE A 225 5.83 -3.78 -17.78
C ILE A 225 5.39 -2.37 -17.36
N SER A 226 6.33 -1.41 -17.43
CA SER A 226 6.04 -0.02 -17.04
C SER A 226 6.96 1.01 -17.68
N SER A 227 6.41 2.20 -17.94
CA SER A 227 7.18 3.42 -18.21
C SER A 227 7.57 4.20 -16.96
N ASP A 228 7.34 3.69 -15.75
CA ASP A 228 7.43 4.48 -14.51
C ASP A 228 8.43 3.95 -13.48
N PHE A 229 9.39 3.11 -13.90
CA PHE A 229 10.54 2.70 -13.08
C PHE A 229 11.58 3.83 -12.88
N ARG A 230 11.15 4.92 -12.24
CA ARG A 230 11.87 6.17 -11.93
C ARG A 230 11.42 6.72 -10.57
N VAL A 231 11.73 7.98 -10.22
CA VAL A 231 11.11 8.66 -9.07
C VAL A 231 9.60 8.84 -9.34
N HIS A 232 8.82 7.82 -9.02
CA HIS A 232 7.39 7.71 -9.31
C HIS A 232 6.71 6.81 -8.26
N PRO A 233 5.41 7.04 -7.94
CA PRO A 233 4.65 6.16 -7.06
C PRO A 233 4.76 4.66 -7.39
N ILE A 234 4.77 4.29 -8.68
CA ILE A 234 4.89 2.89 -9.11
C ILE A 234 6.17 2.24 -8.56
N SER A 235 7.34 2.85 -8.76
CA SER A 235 8.61 2.33 -8.21
C SER A 235 8.58 2.22 -6.68
N THR A 236 7.99 3.20 -6.00
CA THR A 236 7.96 3.22 -4.53
C THR A 236 7.11 2.09 -3.94
N LEU A 237 6.01 1.75 -4.60
CA LEU A 237 5.09 0.71 -4.15
C LEU A 237 5.57 -0.69 -4.56
N LEU A 238 6.05 -0.84 -5.80
CA LEU A 238 6.42 -2.17 -6.33
C LEU A 238 7.77 -2.70 -5.86
N ARG A 239 8.64 -1.88 -5.26
CA ARG A 239 9.97 -2.33 -4.81
C ARG A 239 9.89 -3.61 -3.98
N GLY A 240 9.01 -3.65 -2.98
CA GLY A 240 8.87 -4.79 -2.08
C GLY A 240 8.40 -6.04 -2.81
N LEU A 241 7.44 -5.89 -3.75
CA LEU A 241 6.98 -6.98 -4.60
C LEU A 241 8.12 -7.54 -5.45
N ILE A 242 8.84 -6.67 -6.16
CA ILE A 242 9.97 -7.06 -7.01
C ILE A 242 11.04 -7.79 -6.18
N GLN A 243 11.39 -7.26 -5.00
CA GLN A 243 12.37 -7.86 -4.11
C GLN A 243 11.93 -9.23 -3.57
N HIS A 244 10.68 -9.36 -3.13
CA HIS A 244 10.16 -10.62 -2.59
C HIS A 244 10.11 -11.70 -3.67
N LEU A 245 9.52 -11.39 -4.83
CA LEU A 245 9.38 -12.35 -5.93
C LEU A 245 10.72 -12.77 -6.51
N SER A 246 11.69 -11.86 -6.62
CA SER A 246 13.00 -12.17 -7.21
C SER A 246 13.91 -12.98 -6.28
N ASN A 247 13.82 -12.76 -4.95
CA ASN A 247 14.82 -13.28 -4.02
C ASN A 247 14.30 -14.36 -3.07
N SER A 248 12.97 -14.48 -2.90
CA SER A 248 12.36 -15.29 -1.82
C SER A 248 11.34 -16.31 -2.32
N ARG A 249 11.08 -16.39 -3.64
CA ARG A 249 10.13 -17.32 -4.25
C ARG A 249 10.83 -18.16 -5.30
N ASP A 250 10.86 -19.47 -5.10
CA ASP A 250 11.42 -20.46 -6.02
C ASP A 250 10.42 -20.91 -7.10
N ASP A 251 9.13 -20.65 -6.88
CA ASP A 251 8.03 -20.98 -7.78
C ASP A 251 7.61 -19.82 -8.69
N VAL A 252 8.37 -18.72 -8.70
CA VAL A 252 8.16 -17.54 -9.55
C VAL A 252 9.45 -17.18 -10.28
N GLU A 253 9.33 -16.89 -11.57
CA GLU A 253 10.40 -16.31 -12.39
C GLU A 253 9.96 -14.91 -12.86
N LEU A 254 10.57 -13.86 -12.29
CA LEU A 254 10.16 -12.48 -12.51
C LEU A 254 10.96 -11.81 -13.64
N TYR A 255 10.25 -11.17 -14.56
CA TYR A 255 10.78 -10.32 -15.62
C TYR A 255 10.28 -8.89 -15.48
N VAL A 256 11.15 -7.91 -15.73
CA VAL A 256 10.82 -6.48 -15.65
C VAL A 256 11.13 -5.80 -16.97
N PHE A 257 10.13 -5.18 -17.59
CA PHE A 257 10.22 -4.53 -18.89
C PHE A 257 10.05 -3.01 -18.75
N SER A 258 11.05 -2.25 -19.19
CA SER A 258 11.09 -0.79 -19.06
C SER A 258 11.30 -0.13 -20.42
N VAL A 259 10.59 0.97 -20.71
CA VAL A 259 10.79 1.79 -21.93
C VAL A 259 11.56 3.09 -21.68
N ASN A 260 12.03 3.34 -20.45
CA ASN A 260 12.54 4.65 -20.06
C ASN A 260 13.98 4.97 -20.49
N ASN A 261 14.13 6.22 -20.98
CA ASN A 261 15.39 6.93 -21.12
C ASN A 261 15.92 7.45 -19.77
N ILE A 262 17.12 7.02 -19.37
CA ILE A 262 17.98 7.85 -18.53
C ILE A 262 18.32 9.13 -19.33
N LYS A 263 17.66 10.23 -18.99
CA LYS A 263 18.23 11.57 -18.86
C LYS A 263 17.23 12.45 -18.11
N THR A 264 17.46 12.56 -16.80
CA THR A 264 17.18 13.73 -15.96
C THR A 264 16.18 14.73 -16.57
N ILE A 265 14.88 14.52 -16.34
CA ILE A 265 13.99 15.68 -16.36
C ILE A 265 14.41 16.49 -15.12
N GLN A 266 14.98 17.69 -15.37
CA GLN A 266 15.37 18.65 -14.31
C GLN A 266 16.56 18.27 -13.41
N GLY A 267 17.54 17.50 -13.91
CA GLY A 267 18.81 17.31 -13.19
C GLY A 267 18.71 16.49 -11.88
N VAL A 268 17.65 15.71 -11.70
CA VAL A 268 17.48 14.80 -10.55
C VAL A 268 18.05 13.42 -10.93
N ASP A 269 18.95 12.86 -10.09
CA ASP A 269 19.48 11.49 -10.27
C ASP A 269 18.36 10.46 -10.01
N ASP A 270 17.59 10.15 -11.06
CA ASP A 270 16.64 9.03 -11.09
C ASP A 270 17.34 7.67 -10.99
N GLY A 271 18.67 7.65 -11.03
CA GLY A 271 19.46 6.44 -11.16
C GLY A 271 19.31 5.49 -9.98
N TRP A 272 18.97 5.93 -8.77
CA TRP A 272 18.80 4.99 -7.65
C TRP A 272 17.64 4.02 -7.87
N TRP A 273 16.46 4.49 -8.28
CA TRP A 273 15.28 3.63 -8.46
C TRP A 273 15.50 2.59 -9.54
N LEU A 274 16.02 3.03 -10.68
CA LEU A 274 16.35 2.14 -11.78
C LEU A 274 17.46 1.15 -11.39
N ARG A 275 18.56 1.63 -10.78
CA ARG A 275 19.65 0.75 -10.29
C ARG A 275 19.18 -0.25 -9.24
N ASN A 276 18.24 0.14 -8.37
CA ASN A 276 17.70 -0.74 -7.34
C ASN A 276 16.87 -1.86 -7.96
N ILE A 277 15.99 -1.54 -8.91
CA ILE A 277 15.18 -2.53 -9.62
C ILE A 277 16.07 -3.43 -10.48
N THR A 278 16.95 -2.84 -11.31
CA THR A 278 17.86 -3.62 -12.18
C THR A 278 18.81 -4.49 -11.37
N GLY A 279 19.34 -3.99 -10.25
CA GLY A 279 20.20 -4.75 -9.35
C GLY A 279 19.48 -5.88 -8.62
N THR A 280 18.15 -5.77 -8.44
CA THR A 280 17.34 -6.82 -7.80
C THR A 280 17.05 -7.97 -8.76
N VAL A 281 16.63 -7.68 -9.99
CA VAL A 281 16.22 -8.73 -10.96
C VAL A 281 17.35 -9.15 -11.90
N GLY A 282 18.46 -8.40 -11.95
CA GLY A 282 19.65 -8.77 -12.71
C GLY A 282 19.37 -8.96 -14.19
N SER A 283 19.65 -10.15 -14.73
CA SER A 283 19.51 -10.47 -16.15
C SER A 283 18.07 -10.55 -16.67
N THR A 284 17.07 -10.57 -15.79
CA THR A 284 15.64 -10.55 -16.20
C THR A 284 15.05 -9.13 -16.26
N PHE A 285 15.89 -8.09 -16.10
CA PHE A 285 15.56 -6.73 -16.50
C PHE A 285 15.77 -6.54 -17.99
N ILE A 286 14.75 -6.07 -18.70
CA ILE A 286 14.75 -5.90 -20.16
C ILE A 286 14.42 -4.45 -20.50
N ASP A 287 15.40 -3.76 -21.08
CA ASP A 287 15.25 -2.39 -21.59
C ASP A 287 14.70 -2.41 -23.02
N LEU A 288 13.48 -1.90 -23.18
CA LEU A 288 12.73 -1.82 -24.43
C LEU A 288 12.93 -0.50 -25.18
N LYS A 289 13.61 0.48 -24.57
CA LYS A 289 13.71 1.87 -25.05
C LYS A 289 14.06 2.05 -26.53
N ASN A 290 14.97 1.23 -27.06
CA ASN A 290 15.50 1.36 -28.42
C ASN A 290 15.00 0.24 -29.34
N LEU A 291 14.03 -0.55 -28.89
CA LEU A 291 13.47 -1.63 -29.67
C LEU A 291 12.26 -1.10 -30.47
N SER A 292 12.11 -1.56 -31.71
CA SER A 292 10.86 -1.40 -32.45
C SER A 292 9.75 -2.22 -31.81
N GLU A 293 8.50 -1.91 -32.11
CA GLU A 293 7.34 -2.69 -31.64
C GLU A 293 7.51 -4.20 -31.95
N ASP A 294 7.86 -4.55 -33.18
CA ASP A 294 8.11 -5.96 -33.57
C ASP A 294 9.21 -6.61 -32.73
N GLN A 295 10.28 -5.88 -32.43
CA GLN A 295 11.37 -6.36 -31.58
C GLN A 295 10.89 -6.55 -30.14
N ILE A 296 10.06 -5.64 -29.61
CA ILE A 296 9.47 -5.75 -28.27
C ILE A 296 8.54 -6.97 -28.22
N VAL A 297 7.61 -7.09 -29.17
CA VAL A 297 6.66 -8.21 -29.28
C VAL A 297 7.39 -9.54 -29.37
N THR A 298 8.43 -9.61 -30.20
CA THR A 298 9.28 -10.80 -30.34
C THR A 298 10.01 -11.12 -29.04
N THR A 299 10.61 -10.12 -28.41
CA THR A 299 11.37 -10.28 -27.14
C THR A 299 10.47 -10.83 -26.04
N ILE A 300 9.30 -10.22 -25.83
CA ILE A 300 8.36 -10.64 -24.78
C ILE A 300 7.77 -12.02 -25.10
N SER A 301 7.37 -12.26 -26.35
CA SER A 301 6.77 -13.54 -26.75
C SER A 301 7.73 -14.73 -26.55
N ASN A 302 9.03 -14.55 -26.80
CA ASN A 302 10.02 -15.63 -26.68
C ASN A 302 10.27 -16.08 -25.23
N ILE A 303 9.91 -15.26 -24.24
CA ILE A 303 10.06 -15.59 -22.81
C ILE A 303 8.99 -16.58 -22.36
N ASN A 304 7.86 -16.68 -23.08
CA ASN A 304 6.72 -17.53 -22.74
C ASN A 304 6.23 -17.26 -21.30
N LEU A 305 5.89 -15.99 -21.04
CA LEU A 305 5.32 -15.54 -19.77
C LEU A 305 3.99 -16.25 -19.51
N THR A 306 3.73 -16.56 -18.24
CA THR A 306 2.40 -16.95 -17.78
C THR A 306 1.46 -15.75 -17.73
N ALA A 307 1.95 -14.65 -17.14
CA ALA A 307 1.18 -13.43 -16.97
C ALA A 307 2.05 -12.21 -17.29
N LEU A 308 1.51 -11.29 -18.08
CA LEU A 308 2.09 -9.97 -18.30
C LEU A 308 1.20 -8.91 -17.64
N ILE A 309 1.81 -8.10 -16.78
CA ILE A 309 1.12 -7.17 -15.90
C ILE A 309 1.49 -5.75 -16.31
N ASP A 310 0.50 -5.04 -16.85
CA ASP A 310 0.53 -3.60 -17.08
C ASP A 310 0.49 -2.85 -15.75
N LEU A 311 1.42 -1.91 -15.59
CA LEU A 311 1.55 -1.08 -14.40
C LEU A 311 1.29 0.40 -14.69
N ASN A 312 0.87 0.76 -15.90
CA ASN A 312 0.55 2.13 -16.28
C ASN A 312 -0.95 2.37 -16.28
N GLY A 313 -1.76 1.43 -16.78
CA GLY A 313 -3.13 1.70 -17.21
C GLY A 313 -3.17 2.82 -18.26
N GLN A 314 -4.28 3.56 -18.37
CA GLN A 314 -4.43 4.65 -19.35
C GLN A 314 -3.68 5.95 -18.97
N THR A 315 -2.56 5.85 -18.24
CA THR A 315 -1.72 7.00 -17.86
C THR A 315 -0.72 7.37 -18.98
N LEU A 316 -0.04 8.50 -18.83
CA LEU A 316 0.94 8.95 -19.82
C LEU A 316 2.10 7.94 -19.92
N GLY A 317 2.49 7.58 -21.15
CA GLY A 317 3.56 6.61 -21.39
C GLY A 317 3.13 5.14 -21.32
N ASN A 318 1.82 4.89 -21.25
CA ASN A 318 1.31 3.52 -21.20
C ASN A 318 1.70 2.66 -22.41
N LEU A 319 1.76 1.37 -22.15
CA LEU A 319 2.20 0.34 -23.09
C LEU A 319 1.08 -0.63 -23.44
N LEU A 320 -0.16 -0.29 -23.06
CA LEU A 320 -1.38 -1.05 -23.36
C LEU A 320 -1.50 -1.45 -24.85
N PRO A 321 -1.04 -0.67 -25.83
CA PRO A 321 -1.23 -1.09 -27.22
C PRO A 321 -0.39 -2.30 -27.62
N LEU A 322 0.73 -2.56 -26.92
CA LEU A 322 1.50 -3.80 -27.09
C LEU A 322 0.70 -5.04 -26.68
N PHE A 323 -0.28 -4.90 -25.78
CA PHE A 323 -1.11 -5.99 -25.30
C PHE A 323 -2.13 -6.46 -26.34
N THR A 324 -2.35 -5.70 -27.43
CA THR A 324 -3.16 -6.16 -28.58
C THR A 324 -2.55 -7.40 -29.25
N HIS A 325 -1.22 -7.55 -29.20
CA HIS A 325 -0.49 -8.71 -29.73
C HIS A 325 -0.71 -10.00 -28.94
N ARG A 326 -1.46 -9.94 -27.82
CA ARG A 326 -1.60 -11.01 -26.84
C ARG A 326 -0.23 -11.61 -26.52
N LEU A 327 0.53 -10.91 -25.68
CA LEU A 327 1.94 -11.23 -25.39
C LEU A 327 2.11 -12.34 -24.34
N SER A 328 1.05 -12.65 -23.59
CA SER A 328 0.99 -13.75 -22.64
C SER A 328 -0.44 -14.31 -22.55
N PRO A 329 -0.64 -15.54 -22.05
CA PRO A 329 -1.97 -16.12 -21.85
C PRO A 329 -2.85 -15.30 -20.92
N LEU A 330 -2.24 -14.61 -19.95
CA LEU A 330 -2.93 -13.80 -18.96
C LEU A 330 -2.40 -12.37 -18.95
N GLN A 331 -3.23 -11.43 -19.40
CA GLN A 331 -2.91 -10.01 -19.41
C GLN A 331 -3.65 -9.30 -18.28
N ILE A 332 -2.90 -8.67 -17.38
CA ILE A 332 -3.44 -8.08 -16.15
C ILE A 332 -3.08 -6.60 -16.13
N THR A 333 -3.97 -5.73 -15.65
CA THR A 333 -3.59 -4.39 -15.21
C THR A 333 -3.60 -4.29 -13.69
N TYR A 334 -2.62 -3.57 -13.14
CA TYR A 334 -2.44 -3.43 -11.70
C TYR A 334 -1.83 -2.07 -11.35
N LEU A 335 -2.38 -1.42 -10.32
CA LEU A 335 -1.79 -0.30 -9.57
C LEU A 335 -1.71 1.07 -10.28
N GLY A 336 -1.27 1.13 -11.54
CA GLY A 336 -0.96 2.38 -12.25
C GLY A 336 -2.15 3.32 -12.40
N LEU A 337 -3.27 2.76 -12.86
CA LEU A 337 -4.56 3.41 -12.89
C LEU A 337 -5.50 2.61 -12.01
N PRO A 338 -6.00 3.16 -10.88
CA PRO A 338 -6.94 2.44 -10.03
C PRO A 338 -8.39 2.52 -10.56
N LEU A 339 -8.56 2.30 -11.87
CA LEU A 339 -9.82 2.26 -12.62
C LEU A 339 -9.64 1.28 -13.80
N THR A 340 -10.74 0.82 -14.38
CA THR A 340 -10.77 0.04 -15.64
C THR A 340 -9.90 0.69 -16.72
N THR A 341 -9.27 -0.12 -17.58
CA THR A 341 -8.63 0.33 -18.83
C THR A 341 -9.62 0.46 -19.97
N GLY A 342 -10.78 -0.19 -19.83
CA GLY A 342 -11.82 -0.27 -20.85
C GLY A 342 -11.47 -1.17 -22.02
N LEU A 343 -10.47 -2.06 -21.88
CA LEU A 343 -9.90 -2.83 -23.00
C LEU A 343 -10.24 -4.32 -22.90
N THR A 344 -10.87 -4.85 -23.95
CA THR A 344 -11.27 -6.26 -24.07
C THR A 344 -10.08 -7.23 -24.11
N PHE A 345 -8.89 -6.74 -24.42
CA PHE A 345 -7.66 -7.54 -24.46
C PHE A 345 -6.88 -7.54 -23.15
N ILE A 346 -7.35 -6.86 -22.10
CA ILE A 346 -6.85 -7.04 -20.74
C ILE A 346 -7.83 -7.94 -19.99
N ASP A 347 -7.34 -9.06 -19.45
CA ASP A 347 -8.20 -10.11 -18.91
C ASP A 347 -8.63 -9.81 -17.48
N TYR A 348 -7.73 -9.25 -16.66
CA TYR A 348 -7.99 -8.96 -15.25
C TYR A 348 -7.52 -7.58 -14.82
N PHE A 349 -8.26 -7.00 -13.88
CA PHE A 349 -7.85 -5.85 -13.08
C PHE A 349 -7.64 -6.30 -11.62
N VAL A 350 -6.47 -6.05 -11.05
CA VAL A 350 -6.19 -6.37 -9.63
C VAL A 350 -6.73 -5.27 -8.72
N GLY A 351 -7.75 -5.60 -7.91
CA GLY A 351 -8.48 -4.66 -7.06
C GLY A 351 -8.66 -5.13 -5.62
N ASP A 352 -9.31 -4.29 -4.81
CA ASP A 352 -9.62 -4.50 -3.40
C ASP A 352 -11.11 -4.23 -3.15
N LYS A 353 -11.80 -5.15 -2.46
CA LYS A 353 -13.22 -5.03 -2.08
C LYS A 353 -13.52 -3.79 -1.24
N GLU A 354 -12.54 -3.32 -0.47
CA GLU A 354 -12.71 -2.14 0.38
C GLU A 354 -12.65 -0.85 -0.43
N VAL A 355 -11.97 -0.87 -1.59
CA VAL A 355 -11.74 0.29 -2.46
C VAL A 355 -12.77 0.34 -3.59
N PHE A 356 -13.07 -0.81 -4.18
CA PHE A 356 -14.09 -1.01 -5.20
C PHE A 356 -15.24 -1.75 -4.52
N GLY A 357 -16.13 -1.00 -3.86
CA GLY A 357 -17.30 -1.54 -3.18
C GLY A 357 -18.26 -2.27 -4.13
N VAL A 358 -19.34 -2.83 -3.57
CA VAL A 358 -20.33 -3.68 -4.28
C VAL A 358 -20.87 -3.03 -5.56
N ASP A 359 -21.06 -1.72 -5.54
CA ASP A 359 -21.61 -0.95 -6.68
C ASP A 359 -20.64 -0.85 -7.88
N TRP A 360 -19.32 -0.96 -7.65
CA TRP A 360 -18.30 -0.90 -8.71
C TRP A 360 -17.99 -2.27 -9.32
N GLY A 361 -18.38 -3.35 -8.63
CA GLY A 361 -17.72 -4.65 -8.69
C GLY A 361 -18.03 -5.59 -9.86
N GLY A 362 -19.05 -5.31 -10.67
CA GLY A 362 -19.46 -6.21 -11.74
C GLY A 362 -19.44 -5.56 -13.11
N ASP A 363 -20.21 -4.48 -13.23
CA ASP A 363 -20.55 -3.93 -14.55
C ASP A 363 -19.65 -2.77 -14.97
N PHE A 364 -18.90 -2.14 -14.06
CA PHE A 364 -18.13 -0.94 -14.40
C PHE A 364 -16.79 -1.24 -15.10
N PHE A 365 -16.25 -2.44 -14.90
CA PHE A 365 -14.97 -2.86 -15.45
C PHE A 365 -15.15 -3.69 -16.71
N GLU A 366 -14.30 -3.43 -17.71
CA GLU A 366 -14.20 -4.31 -18.88
C GLU A 366 -13.47 -5.61 -18.50
N GLU A 367 -12.46 -5.47 -17.64
CA GLU A 367 -11.68 -6.58 -17.12
C GLU A 367 -12.42 -7.34 -16.01
N ARG A 368 -12.07 -8.61 -15.83
CA ARG A 368 -12.50 -9.35 -14.65
C ARG A 368 -11.78 -8.82 -13.41
N LEU A 369 -12.52 -8.56 -12.35
CA LEU A 369 -11.90 -8.15 -11.09
C LEU A 369 -11.19 -9.32 -10.40
N GLY A 370 -9.90 -9.16 -10.18
CA GLY A 370 -9.09 -10.00 -9.32
C GLY A 370 -8.98 -9.41 -7.93
N VAL A 371 -9.75 -9.93 -6.98
CA VAL A 371 -9.79 -9.41 -5.60
C VAL A 371 -9.15 -10.40 -4.63
N GLY A 372 -7.97 -10.06 -4.13
CA GLY A 372 -7.25 -10.85 -3.14
C GLY A 372 -7.66 -10.56 -1.69
N ARG A 373 -7.24 -11.44 -0.76
CA ARG A 373 -7.31 -11.13 0.67
C ARG A 373 -6.28 -10.04 1.01
N GLY A 374 -6.58 -9.17 1.97
CA GLY A 374 -5.57 -8.25 2.52
C GLY A 374 -5.22 -7.02 1.67
N GLY A 375 -5.99 -6.72 0.62
CA GLY A 375 -5.90 -5.47 -0.15
C GLY A 375 -4.96 -5.55 -1.36
N TYR A 376 -5.10 -4.62 -2.29
CA TYR A 376 -4.42 -4.70 -3.59
C TYR A 376 -3.06 -4.01 -3.62
N VAL A 377 -2.82 -3.00 -2.77
CA VAL A 377 -1.54 -2.28 -2.79
C VAL A 377 -0.48 -2.94 -1.93
N ILE A 378 0.63 -3.25 -2.57
CA ILE A 378 1.86 -3.72 -1.94
C ILE A 378 2.83 -2.54 -1.85
N ASN A 379 3.53 -2.40 -0.73
CA ASN A 379 4.49 -1.31 -0.53
C ASN A 379 5.56 -1.70 0.48
N ASP A 380 6.77 -1.18 0.31
CA ASP A 380 7.95 -1.55 1.10
C ASP A 380 8.34 -0.49 2.15
N TYR A 381 7.35 0.20 2.73
CA TYR A 381 7.61 1.38 3.57
C TYR A 381 8.50 1.09 4.78
N TRP A 382 8.46 -0.13 5.33
CA TRP A 382 9.34 -0.51 6.42
C TRP A 382 10.82 -0.42 6.04
N ASN A 383 11.23 -1.06 4.95
CA ASN A 383 12.63 -1.04 4.53
C ASN A 383 13.03 0.31 3.90
N LEU A 384 12.09 0.97 3.24
CA LEU A 384 12.29 2.24 2.55
C LEU A 384 12.29 3.46 3.48
N GLN A 385 11.45 3.43 4.51
CA GLN A 385 11.14 4.57 5.37
C GLN A 385 11.10 4.20 6.85
N GLY A 386 11.79 3.12 7.26
CA GLY A 386 11.86 2.69 8.67
C GLY A 386 12.41 3.77 9.61
N HIS A 387 13.25 4.68 9.13
CA HIS A 387 13.72 5.84 9.91
C HIS A 387 12.57 6.77 10.36
N VAL A 388 11.42 6.74 9.68
CA VAL A 388 10.20 7.47 10.09
C VAL A 388 9.54 6.81 11.31
N GLY A 389 9.63 5.48 11.42
CA GLY A 389 9.12 4.72 12.57
C GLY A 389 10.07 4.74 13.78
N ILE A 390 11.38 4.71 13.55
CA ILE A 390 12.43 4.54 14.58
C ILE A 390 12.81 5.87 15.25
N ARG A 391 12.70 7.01 14.56
CA ARG A 391 12.97 8.31 15.16
C ARG A 391 11.71 8.87 15.83
N TYR A 392 11.85 9.31 17.08
CA TYR A 392 10.78 9.96 17.83
C TYR A 392 10.16 11.11 16.99
N PRO A 393 8.82 11.16 16.83
CA PRO A 393 8.16 12.16 16.01
C PRO A 393 8.58 13.59 16.38
N PHE A 394 8.85 14.43 15.39
CA PHE A 394 9.33 15.81 15.59
C PHE A 394 8.41 16.65 16.49
N ARG A 395 7.10 16.39 16.47
CA ARG A 395 6.15 17.02 17.41
C ARG A 395 6.24 16.47 18.83
N LEU A 396 6.63 15.21 19.06
CA LEU A 396 6.85 14.69 20.41
C LEU A 396 8.09 15.34 21.08
N HIS A 397 9.11 15.74 20.31
CA HIS A 397 10.24 16.52 20.83
C HIS A 397 9.96 18.02 20.97
N ALA A 398 9.15 18.62 20.09
CA ALA A 398 8.63 19.97 20.32
C ALA A 398 7.68 20.04 21.53
N THR A 399 7.05 18.90 21.91
CA THR A 399 6.19 18.82 23.10
C THR A 399 6.96 18.63 24.42
N GLN A 400 8.29 18.44 24.39
CA GLN A 400 9.10 18.35 25.61
C GLN A 400 10.06 19.54 25.82
N LYS A 401 10.28 20.41 24.83
CA LYS A 401 11.06 21.66 24.99
C LYS A 401 10.32 22.87 24.39
N GLU A 402 9.60 23.56 25.27
CA GLU A 402 9.30 25.01 25.27
C GLU A 402 8.57 25.71 24.11
N ASN A 403 8.11 25.05 23.03
CA ASN A 403 7.31 25.75 22.01
C ASN A 403 6.18 24.88 21.44
N LYS A 404 5.07 24.77 22.19
CA LYS A 404 3.81 24.26 21.63
C LYS A 404 3.28 25.28 20.61
N PRO A 405 3.02 24.92 19.34
CA PRO A 405 1.98 25.60 18.59
C PRO A 405 0.68 25.35 19.35
N SER A 406 -0.03 26.39 19.76
CA SER A 406 -1.24 26.27 20.57
C SER A 406 -2.41 25.61 19.84
N TYR A 407 -2.27 25.21 18.57
CA TYR A 407 -3.36 24.83 17.66
C TYR A 407 -3.27 23.37 17.18
N VAL A 408 -4.43 22.81 16.84
CA VAL A 408 -4.55 21.52 16.13
C VAL A 408 -4.17 21.71 14.65
N LEU A 409 -3.29 20.87 14.13
CA LEU A 409 -2.84 20.92 12.74
C LEU A 409 -3.41 19.77 11.92
N PHE A 410 -4.36 20.11 11.04
CA PHE A 410 -4.85 19.24 9.99
C PHE A 410 -3.89 19.22 8.81
N GLY A 411 -3.75 18.08 8.14
CA GLY A 411 -3.01 17.96 6.89
C GLY A 411 -3.86 17.28 5.83
N VAL A 412 -3.71 17.66 4.57
CA VAL A 412 -4.50 17.07 3.48
C VAL A 412 -3.74 15.92 2.82
N SER A 413 -4.32 14.72 2.80
CA SER A 413 -3.68 13.48 2.30
C SER A 413 -3.77 13.31 0.78
N SER A 414 -3.84 14.42 0.03
CA SER A 414 -4.07 14.45 -1.41
C SER A 414 -3.41 15.65 -2.08
N ASN A 415 -3.08 15.51 -3.37
CA ASN A 415 -2.64 16.63 -4.21
C ASN A 415 -3.84 17.56 -4.50
N LEU A 416 -3.57 18.85 -4.77
CA LEU A 416 -4.58 19.86 -5.11
C LEU A 416 -5.51 19.41 -6.24
N MET A 417 -4.97 18.67 -7.21
CA MET A 417 -5.71 18.09 -8.34
C MET A 417 -6.81 17.10 -7.95
N LYS A 418 -6.81 16.60 -6.70
CA LYS A 418 -7.82 15.67 -6.17
C LYS A 418 -8.85 16.37 -5.30
N LEU A 419 -8.70 17.69 -5.11
CA LEU A 419 -9.61 18.47 -4.29
C LEU A 419 -10.81 18.92 -5.12
N SER A 420 -11.91 19.14 -4.42
CA SER A 420 -13.19 19.59 -4.96
C SER A 420 -13.75 20.70 -4.08
N PRO A 421 -14.70 21.52 -4.57
CA PRO A 421 -15.42 22.47 -3.74
C PRO A 421 -15.97 21.83 -2.46
N THR A 422 -16.56 20.64 -2.56
CA THR A 422 -17.08 19.86 -1.42
C THR A 422 -15.99 19.52 -0.40
N SER A 423 -14.79 19.15 -0.84
CA SER A 423 -13.67 18.91 0.09
C SER A 423 -13.26 20.20 0.81
N ILE A 424 -13.20 21.32 0.07
CA ILE A 424 -12.87 22.63 0.66
C ILE A 424 -13.96 23.10 1.64
N ASP A 425 -15.24 22.85 1.34
CA ASP A 425 -16.35 23.15 2.25
C ASP A 425 -16.19 22.43 3.58
N VAL A 426 -15.91 21.13 3.56
CA VAL A 426 -15.66 20.33 4.77
C VAL A 426 -14.47 20.88 5.55
N TYR A 427 -13.33 21.12 4.89
CA TYR A 427 -12.16 21.68 5.56
C TYR A 427 -12.46 23.03 6.21
N ALA A 428 -13.18 23.92 5.52
CA ALA A 428 -13.56 25.21 6.05
C ALA A 428 -14.51 25.08 7.26
N ASN A 429 -15.45 24.14 7.21
CA ASN A 429 -16.38 23.88 8.31
C ASN A 429 -15.67 23.35 9.56
N ILE A 430 -14.73 22.41 9.40
CA ILE A 430 -13.87 21.92 10.50
C ILE A 430 -13.08 23.09 11.12
N LEU A 431 -12.43 23.91 10.30
CA LEU A 431 -11.65 25.06 10.78
C LEU A 431 -12.50 26.14 11.47
N ARG A 432 -13.80 26.22 11.15
CA ARG A 432 -14.73 27.14 11.82
C ARG A 432 -15.16 26.61 13.18
N ARG A 433 -15.45 25.31 13.26
CA ARG A 433 -15.89 24.63 14.49
C ARG A 433 -14.74 24.48 15.49
N ILE A 434 -13.50 24.43 15.02
CA ILE A 434 -12.30 24.42 15.86
C ILE A 434 -11.52 25.73 15.66
N PRO A 435 -11.82 26.82 16.40
CA PRO A 435 -11.20 28.12 16.16
C PRO A 435 -9.66 28.10 16.27
N ASN A 436 -9.13 27.29 17.17
CA ASN A 436 -7.70 27.13 17.41
C ASN A 436 -7.11 25.96 16.60
N SER A 437 -7.33 25.99 15.29
CA SER A 437 -6.82 25.00 14.34
C SER A 437 -6.25 25.65 13.08
N LYS A 438 -5.39 24.91 12.40
CA LYS A 438 -4.82 25.24 11.09
C LYS A 438 -4.86 24.02 10.19
N ILE A 439 -4.79 24.23 8.88
CA ILE A 439 -4.69 23.17 7.89
C ILE A 439 -3.45 23.39 7.02
N SER A 440 -2.75 22.31 6.67
CA SER A 440 -1.59 22.36 5.79
C SER A 440 -1.84 21.64 4.47
N PHE A 441 -1.35 22.26 3.38
CA PHE A 441 -1.28 21.68 2.05
C PHE A 441 0.17 21.46 1.64
N PHE A 442 0.39 20.50 0.74
CA PHE A 442 1.71 20.25 0.17
C PHE A 442 1.95 21.11 -1.05
N ASN A 443 3.08 21.83 -1.04
CA ASN A 443 3.57 22.57 -2.18
C ASN A 443 4.45 21.63 -3.04
N TYR A 444 3.80 20.84 -3.90
CA TYR A 444 4.50 19.96 -4.84
C TYR A 444 5.20 20.76 -5.94
N LYS A 445 6.36 20.30 -6.40
CA LYS A 445 7.03 20.88 -7.57
C LYS A 445 6.06 20.83 -8.77
N GLY A 446 5.87 21.98 -9.43
CA GLY A 446 4.91 22.12 -10.53
C GLY A 446 3.54 22.66 -10.11
N VAL A 447 3.27 22.81 -8.81
CA VAL A 447 2.15 23.64 -8.33
C VAL A 447 2.53 25.10 -8.53
N SER A 448 1.78 25.80 -9.38
CA SER A 448 2.06 27.21 -9.67
C SER A 448 1.69 28.11 -8.48
N SER A 449 2.31 29.29 -8.38
CA SER A 449 1.89 30.33 -7.42
C SER A 449 0.40 30.72 -7.56
N VAL A 450 -0.17 30.51 -8.75
CA VAL A 450 -1.60 30.69 -9.04
C VAL A 450 -2.44 29.70 -8.23
N ALA A 451 -2.03 28.43 -8.17
CA ALA A 451 -2.76 27.40 -7.43
C ALA A 451 -2.89 27.74 -5.94
N SER A 452 -1.78 28.17 -5.32
CA SER A 452 -1.78 28.59 -3.92
C SER A 452 -2.63 29.83 -3.69
N THR A 453 -2.60 30.79 -4.63
CA THR A 453 -3.42 32.01 -4.56
C THR A 453 -4.92 31.68 -4.65
N ASN A 454 -5.30 30.86 -5.62
CA ASN A 454 -6.69 30.43 -5.81
C ASN A 454 -7.20 29.67 -4.60
N LEU A 455 -6.41 28.72 -4.07
CA LEU A 455 -6.80 27.99 -2.86
C LEU A 455 -7.02 28.93 -1.66
N LEU A 456 -6.18 29.95 -1.47
CA LEU A 456 -6.38 30.94 -0.42
C LEU A 456 -7.69 31.73 -0.62
N LEU A 457 -8.02 32.10 -1.86
CA LEU A 457 -9.28 32.77 -2.19
C LEU A 457 -10.49 31.87 -1.93
N GLU A 458 -10.39 30.57 -2.21
CA GLU A 458 -11.44 29.59 -1.91
C GLU A 458 -11.72 29.46 -0.41
N PHE A 459 -10.69 29.57 0.45
CA PHE A 459 -10.89 29.60 1.89
C PHE A 459 -11.44 30.94 2.38
N GLU A 460 -10.99 32.07 1.82
CA GLU A 460 -11.48 33.39 2.17
C GLU A 460 -12.95 33.59 1.82
N SER A 461 -13.39 33.10 0.66
CA SER A 461 -14.80 33.14 0.26
C SER A 461 -15.72 32.37 1.23
N ARG A 462 -15.15 31.42 1.98
CA ARG A 462 -15.81 30.64 3.05
C ARG A 462 -15.60 31.23 4.45
N GLY A 463 -15.01 32.42 4.55
CA GLY A 463 -14.77 33.12 5.81
C GLY A 463 -13.59 32.57 6.62
N ILE A 464 -12.67 31.82 6.01
CA ILE A 464 -11.48 31.28 6.67
C ILE A 464 -10.27 32.16 6.37
N SER A 465 -9.62 32.67 7.43
CA SER A 465 -8.44 33.52 7.30
C SER A 465 -7.26 32.77 6.65
N ARG A 466 -6.55 33.43 5.73
CA ARG A 466 -5.29 32.93 5.14
C ARG A 466 -4.26 32.48 6.20
N LYS A 467 -4.29 33.06 7.40
CA LYS A 467 -3.39 32.70 8.52
C LYS A 467 -3.59 31.27 9.05
N LYS A 468 -4.73 30.64 8.73
CA LYS A 468 -5.03 29.24 9.06
C LYS A 468 -4.49 28.25 8.03
N ILE A 469 -4.08 28.71 6.85
CA ILE A 469 -3.59 27.87 5.76
C ILE A 469 -2.07 27.88 5.78
N LEU A 470 -1.47 26.69 5.92
CA LEU A 470 -0.04 26.48 5.96
C LEU A 470 0.42 25.69 4.73
N TRP A 471 1.68 25.89 4.34
CA TRP A 471 2.31 25.19 3.23
C TRP A 471 3.48 24.36 3.74
N ILE A 472 3.50 23.08 3.40
CA ILE A 472 4.65 22.20 3.62
C ILE A 472 5.32 21.98 2.26
N ASN A 473 6.59 22.33 2.16
CA ASN A 473 7.34 22.14 0.94
C ASN A 473 7.58 20.65 0.67
N GLN A 474 7.60 20.27 -0.60
CA GLN A 474 7.99 18.93 -1.00
C GLN A 474 9.48 18.71 -0.73
N GLU A 475 9.77 17.83 0.23
CA GLU A 475 11.11 17.33 0.51
C GLU A 475 11.49 16.15 -0.41
N PRO A 476 12.80 15.82 -0.54
CA PRO A 476 13.24 14.57 -1.15
C PRO A 476 12.49 13.37 -0.54
N TRP A 477 12.22 12.34 -1.34
CA TRP A 477 11.29 11.26 -0.99
C TRP A 477 11.52 10.65 0.41
N ILE A 478 12.77 10.44 0.82
CA ILE A 478 13.12 9.90 2.16
C ILE A 478 12.69 10.83 3.32
N HIS A 479 12.70 12.14 3.09
CA HIS A 479 12.31 13.17 4.06
C HIS A 479 10.84 13.57 3.92
N HIS A 480 10.20 13.25 2.79
CA HIS A 480 8.81 13.61 2.52
C HIS A 480 7.85 13.08 3.58
N THR A 481 7.92 11.78 3.90
CA THR A 481 7.08 11.16 4.94
C THR A 481 7.52 11.53 6.36
N TRP A 482 8.79 11.90 6.55
CA TRP A 482 9.26 12.41 7.84
C TRP A 482 8.59 13.74 8.21
N SER A 483 8.54 14.70 7.28
CA SER A 483 7.89 16.00 7.50
C SER A 483 6.40 15.87 7.81
N LYS A 484 5.75 14.81 7.30
CA LYS A 484 4.35 14.46 7.56
C LYS A 484 4.06 14.10 9.02
N THR A 485 5.08 13.68 9.80
CA THR A 485 4.91 13.35 11.23
C THR A 485 4.45 14.54 12.09
N SER A 486 4.64 15.77 11.57
CA SER A 486 4.21 17.01 12.22
C SER A 486 2.70 17.27 12.19
N ILE A 487 1.94 16.55 11.37
CA ILE A 487 0.49 16.66 11.24
C ILE A 487 -0.20 15.90 12.36
N ASP A 488 -1.28 16.45 12.92
CA ASP A 488 -2.09 15.77 13.93
C ASP A 488 -3.13 14.84 13.32
N ILE A 489 -3.91 15.37 12.37
CA ILE A 489 -5.03 14.70 11.74
C ILE A 489 -4.90 14.88 10.23
N TRP A 490 -5.00 13.79 9.50
CA TRP A 490 -5.02 13.77 8.05
C TRP A 490 -6.46 13.77 7.55
N LEU A 491 -6.81 14.70 6.68
CA LEU A 491 -8.10 14.75 6.00
C LEU A 491 -7.90 14.33 4.54
N ASP A 492 -8.71 13.36 4.10
CA ASP A 492 -8.71 12.91 2.71
C ASP A 492 -9.54 13.81 1.79
N SER A 493 -9.77 13.43 0.55
CA SER A 493 -10.58 14.19 -0.41
C SER A 493 -11.76 13.39 -0.97
N THR A 494 -12.85 14.09 -1.29
CA THR A 494 -14.10 13.47 -1.78
C THR A 494 -14.05 13.06 -3.25
N ALA A 495 -13.29 13.76 -4.09
CA ALA A 495 -13.29 13.50 -5.54
C ALA A 495 -12.41 12.30 -5.94
N LYS A 496 -11.25 12.19 -5.28
CA LYS A 496 -10.37 11.03 -5.37
C LYS A 496 -9.62 10.88 -4.06
N ASN A 497 -9.76 9.77 -3.37
CA ASN A 497 -9.03 9.55 -2.14
C ASN A 497 -7.49 9.50 -2.36
N GLY A 498 -6.74 9.64 -1.28
CA GLY A 498 -5.31 9.39 -1.23
C GLY A 498 -4.99 7.98 -1.75
N HIS A 499 -3.95 7.87 -2.57
CA HIS A 499 -3.39 6.57 -2.96
C HIS A 499 -2.10 6.37 -2.15
N THR A 500 -0.94 6.54 -2.76
CA THR A 500 0.36 6.63 -2.07
C THR A 500 0.36 7.70 -0.96
N THR A 501 -0.31 8.83 -1.17
CA THR A 501 -0.41 9.89 -0.16
C THR A 501 -1.22 9.48 1.07
N GLY A 502 -2.23 8.60 0.92
CA GLY A 502 -2.96 8.03 2.04
C GLY A 502 -2.10 7.05 2.86
N LEU A 503 -1.29 6.24 2.18
CA LEU A 503 -0.28 5.39 2.81
C LEU A 503 0.77 6.22 3.56
N ASP A 504 1.29 7.30 2.95
CA ASP A 504 2.22 8.22 3.62
C ASP A 504 1.62 8.83 4.88
N SER A 505 0.34 9.21 4.84
CA SER A 505 -0.39 9.78 5.98
C SER A 505 -0.45 8.79 7.14
N ALA A 506 -0.81 7.53 6.88
CA ALA A 506 -0.78 6.48 7.89
C ALA A 506 0.64 6.17 8.39
N TRP A 507 1.62 6.01 7.49
CA TRP A 507 3.00 5.71 7.87
C TRP A 507 3.64 6.81 8.74
N SER A 508 3.27 8.07 8.50
CA SER A 508 3.70 9.21 9.31
C SER A 508 3.20 9.16 10.77
N GLY A 509 2.27 8.26 11.10
CA GLY A 509 1.70 8.12 12.45
C GLY A 509 0.66 9.19 12.78
N GLY A 510 0.01 9.77 11.76
CA GLY A 510 -1.15 10.64 11.93
C GLY A 510 -2.46 9.86 11.84
N ALA A 511 -3.55 10.42 12.36
CA ALA A 511 -4.88 9.84 12.26
C ALA A 511 -5.50 10.22 10.89
N LEU A 512 -5.70 9.25 10.00
CA LEU A 512 -6.36 9.48 8.71
C LEU A 512 -7.88 9.45 8.87
N VAL A 513 -8.55 10.50 8.45
CA VAL A 513 -10.01 10.64 8.43
C VAL A 513 -10.43 10.79 6.97
N THR A 514 -11.07 9.75 6.44
CA THR A 514 -11.46 9.66 5.03
C THR A 514 -12.97 9.46 4.89
N VAL A 515 -13.45 9.42 3.65
CA VAL A 515 -14.87 9.34 3.30
C VAL A 515 -15.08 8.26 2.25
N ASP A 516 -16.12 7.45 2.46
CA ASP A 516 -16.51 6.40 1.51
C ASP A 516 -16.99 7.00 0.17
N GLY A 517 -16.84 6.26 -0.92
CA GLY A 517 -17.26 6.66 -2.26
C GLY A 517 -16.29 7.59 -3.04
N GLY A 518 -15.10 7.84 -2.52
CA GLY A 518 -14.10 8.75 -3.11
C GLY A 518 -13.31 8.22 -4.32
N GLY A 519 -13.93 7.42 -5.21
CA GLY A 519 -13.38 7.10 -6.54
C GLY A 519 -12.05 6.33 -6.57
N GLY A 520 -12.05 5.08 -6.11
CA GLY A 520 -10.97 4.11 -6.37
C GLY A 520 -9.63 4.37 -5.66
N GLY A 521 -9.58 5.24 -4.64
CA GLY A 521 -8.35 5.47 -3.87
C GLY A 521 -8.20 4.53 -2.67
N VAL A 522 -6.96 4.32 -2.23
CA VAL A 522 -6.61 3.44 -1.09
C VAL A 522 -6.92 4.08 0.27
N GLY A 523 -7.26 5.36 0.28
CA GLY A 523 -7.63 6.11 1.48
C GLY A 523 -8.67 5.39 2.35
N VAL A 524 -9.76 4.88 1.77
CA VAL A 524 -10.80 4.13 2.50
C VAL A 524 -10.24 2.86 3.15
N ARG A 525 -9.43 2.09 2.43
CA ARG A 525 -8.77 0.89 2.98
C ARG A 525 -7.87 1.25 4.16
N VAL A 526 -7.06 2.29 4.01
CA VAL A 526 -6.17 2.78 5.07
C VAL A 526 -6.98 3.35 6.24
N GLY A 527 -8.08 4.05 5.97
CA GLY A 527 -9.01 4.55 6.98
C GLY A 527 -9.61 3.41 7.80
N ARG A 528 -10.17 2.38 7.16
CA ARG A 528 -10.78 1.23 7.86
C ARG A 528 -9.77 0.48 8.74
N GLU A 529 -8.52 0.37 8.31
CA GLU A 529 -7.49 -0.30 9.10
C GLU A 529 -6.83 0.63 10.16
N TRP A 530 -6.43 1.84 9.79
CA TRP A 530 -5.48 2.69 10.54
C TRP A 530 -6.06 4.03 11.01
N GLY A 531 -7.24 4.40 10.54
CA GLY A 531 -7.86 5.69 10.78
C GLY A 531 -9.36 5.55 11.05
N GLU A 532 -10.13 6.48 10.48
CA GLU A 532 -11.58 6.54 10.56
C GLU A 532 -12.19 6.82 9.17
N VAL A 533 -13.38 6.28 8.92
CA VAL A 533 -14.09 6.44 7.64
C VAL A 533 -15.50 6.98 7.90
N GLY A 534 -15.77 8.17 7.39
CA GLY A 534 -17.12 8.71 7.36
C GLY A 534 -17.98 8.02 6.29
N ARG A 535 -19.22 7.70 6.63
CA ARG A 535 -20.21 7.08 5.73
C ARG A 535 -20.77 8.04 4.67
N GLY A 536 -20.35 9.30 4.74
CA GLY A 536 -20.71 10.35 3.80
C GLY A 536 -20.01 11.66 4.18
N VAL A 537 -20.19 12.69 3.34
CA VAL A 537 -19.48 13.98 3.49
C VAL A 537 -19.73 14.64 4.85
N ARG A 538 -20.97 14.57 5.36
CA ARG A 538 -21.32 15.18 6.65
C ARG A 538 -20.69 14.45 7.83
N ASP A 539 -20.80 13.13 7.84
CA ASP A 539 -20.20 12.26 8.86
C ASP A 539 -18.67 12.40 8.88
N TRP A 540 -18.06 12.48 7.70
CA TRP A 540 -16.63 12.77 7.55
C TRP A 540 -16.22 14.12 8.17
N GLU A 541 -17.02 15.18 7.97
CA GLU A 541 -16.81 16.48 8.64
C GLU A 541 -16.92 16.35 10.16
N ASP A 542 -17.97 15.68 10.65
CA ASP A 542 -18.24 15.53 12.08
C ASP A 542 -17.13 14.73 12.78
N LEU A 543 -16.65 13.63 12.19
CA LEU A 543 -15.47 12.89 12.66
C LEU A 543 -14.21 13.77 12.71
N GLY A 544 -13.98 14.58 11.67
CA GLY A 544 -12.86 15.51 11.64
C GLY A 544 -12.90 16.53 12.77
N VAL A 545 -14.10 16.96 13.18
CA VAL A 545 -14.31 17.86 14.31
C VAL A 545 -14.14 17.14 15.65
N GLU A 546 -14.78 15.99 15.82
CA GLU A 546 -14.71 15.19 17.05
C GLU A 546 -13.25 14.88 17.44
N ILE A 547 -12.47 14.34 16.51
CA ILE A 547 -11.04 14.04 16.71
C ILE A 547 -10.22 15.32 16.91
N GLY A 548 -10.62 16.42 16.26
CA GLY A 548 -9.97 17.71 16.41
C GLY A 548 -10.20 18.36 17.79
N GLU A 549 -11.39 18.20 18.37
CA GLU A 549 -11.74 18.77 19.67
C GLU A 549 -11.27 17.91 20.83
N ASP A 550 -11.34 16.58 20.71
CA ASP A 550 -10.95 15.63 21.76
C ASP A 550 -9.45 15.27 21.66
N PRO A 551 -8.61 15.74 22.60
CA PRO A 551 -7.19 15.38 22.63
C PRO A 551 -6.94 13.91 22.93
N GLY A 552 -7.79 13.27 23.74
CA GLY A 552 -7.71 11.85 24.09
C GLY A 552 -7.93 10.96 22.88
N LEU A 553 -9.02 11.19 22.14
CA LEU A 553 -9.32 10.47 20.90
C LEU A 553 -8.20 10.65 19.87
N ARG A 554 -7.73 11.89 19.68
CA ARG A 554 -6.62 12.20 18.78
C ARG A 554 -5.32 11.50 19.15
N ILE A 555 -4.95 11.53 20.43
CA ILE A 555 -3.74 10.85 20.93
C ILE A 555 -3.90 9.33 20.77
N GLY A 556 -5.09 8.79 21.06
CA GLY A 556 -5.41 7.37 20.89
C GLY A 556 -5.25 6.90 19.45
N LEU A 557 -5.84 7.61 18.48
CA LEU A 557 -5.74 7.28 17.06
C LEU A 557 -4.32 7.42 16.52
N ARG A 558 -3.60 8.48 16.90
CA ARG A 558 -2.18 8.61 16.56
C ARG A 558 -1.35 7.47 17.15
N GLY A 559 -1.59 7.13 18.41
CA GLY A 559 -0.94 6.01 19.08
C GLY A 559 -1.22 4.67 18.39
N LYS A 560 -2.46 4.42 17.96
CA LYS A 560 -2.85 3.25 17.15
C LYS A 560 -2.04 3.19 15.85
N SER A 561 -2.01 4.29 15.09
CA SER A 561 -1.26 4.39 13.82
C SER A 561 0.26 4.19 14.04
N GLN A 562 0.82 4.78 15.10
CA GLN A 562 2.24 4.65 15.45
C GLN A 562 2.64 3.27 15.97
N ARG A 563 1.76 2.55 16.68
CA ARG A 563 2.01 1.17 17.09
C ARG A 563 1.92 0.21 15.91
N ARG A 564 0.85 0.32 15.11
CA ARG A 564 0.63 -0.57 13.97
C ARG A 564 1.77 -0.54 12.94
N ARG A 565 2.41 0.62 12.71
CA ARG A 565 3.59 0.69 11.80
C ARG A 565 4.79 -0.11 12.30
N MET A 566 4.88 -0.35 13.61
CA MET A 566 5.94 -1.16 14.22
C MET A 566 5.64 -2.67 14.17
N GLU A 567 4.36 -3.04 14.04
CA GLU A 567 3.90 -4.44 13.99
C GLU A 567 4.03 -5.08 12.60
N ILE A 568 4.34 -4.28 11.55
CA ILE A 568 4.47 -4.70 10.13
C ILE A 568 3.31 -5.65 9.74
N GLY A 569 2.09 -5.12 9.74
CA GLY A 569 0.87 -5.87 9.38
C GLY A 569 -0.06 -5.11 8.44
N GLY A 570 -1.05 -5.82 7.89
CA GLY A 570 -2.07 -5.22 7.02
C GLY A 570 -1.48 -4.68 5.72
N VAL A 571 -1.85 -3.45 5.36
CA VAL A 571 -1.40 -2.80 4.11
C VAL A 571 0.12 -2.57 4.02
N PHE A 572 0.88 -2.64 5.12
CA PHE A 572 2.35 -2.39 5.12
C PHE A 572 3.20 -3.68 5.20
N ASP A 573 2.58 -4.86 5.18
CA ASP A 573 3.29 -6.14 5.10
C ASP A 573 3.46 -6.56 3.64
N TYR A 574 4.60 -6.16 3.05
CA TYR A 574 4.88 -6.45 1.65
C TYR A 574 5.13 -7.93 1.37
N VAL A 575 5.62 -8.70 2.36
CA VAL A 575 5.90 -10.14 2.19
C VAL A 575 4.58 -10.89 2.05
N ALA A 576 3.69 -10.75 3.03
CA ALA A 576 2.39 -11.39 2.96
C ALA A 576 1.53 -10.82 1.83
N GLY A 577 1.65 -9.52 1.52
CA GLY A 577 1.01 -8.91 0.35
C GLY A 577 1.47 -9.53 -0.97
N SER A 578 2.77 -9.77 -1.11
CA SER A 578 3.36 -10.38 -2.31
C SER A 578 2.97 -11.86 -2.46
N ASP A 579 2.93 -12.62 -1.37
CA ASP A 579 2.47 -14.01 -1.40
C ASP A 579 0.99 -14.09 -1.84
N ARG A 580 0.13 -13.22 -1.28
CA ARG A 580 -1.29 -13.14 -1.68
C ARG A 580 -1.46 -12.72 -3.14
N PHE A 581 -0.58 -11.86 -3.65
CA PHE A 581 -0.58 -11.49 -5.06
C PHE A 581 -0.22 -12.67 -5.97
N VAL A 582 0.78 -13.47 -5.61
CA VAL A 582 1.12 -14.69 -6.35
C VAL A 582 -0.04 -15.68 -6.33
N ASP A 583 -0.66 -15.89 -5.17
CA ASP A 583 -1.83 -16.77 -5.05
C ASP A 583 -3.01 -16.29 -5.92
N LEU A 584 -3.22 -14.97 -5.98
CA LEU A 584 -4.22 -14.35 -6.84
C LEU A 584 -3.93 -14.62 -8.32
N VAL A 585 -2.69 -14.41 -8.78
CA VAL A 585 -2.30 -14.67 -10.17
C VAL A 585 -2.43 -16.17 -10.50
N LYS A 586 -2.03 -17.07 -9.59
CA LYS A 586 -2.24 -18.52 -9.77
C LYS A 586 -3.72 -18.88 -9.90
N GLY A 587 -4.58 -18.25 -9.11
CA GLY A 587 -6.04 -18.40 -9.22
C GLY A 587 -6.56 -18.01 -10.61
N MET A 588 -6.09 -16.88 -11.14
CA MET A 588 -6.46 -16.39 -12.47
C MET A 588 -6.00 -17.35 -13.60
N VAL A 589 -4.79 -17.92 -13.49
CA VAL A 589 -4.26 -18.92 -14.44
C VAL A 589 -5.16 -20.15 -14.49
N GLY A 590 -5.69 -20.60 -13.34
CA GLY A 590 -6.62 -21.72 -13.27
C GLY A 590 -8.03 -21.43 -13.80
N GLY A 591 -8.28 -20.27 -14.41
CA GLY A 591 -9.59 -19.85 -14.88
C GLY A 591 -10.59 -19.55 -13.75
N LYS A 592 -10.13 -19.56 -12.49
CA LYS A 592 -10.92 -19.10 -11.35
C LYS A 592 -10.89 -17.58 -11.35
N GLY A 593 -11.75 -16.97 -12.14
CA GLY A 593 -12.14 -15.59 -11.91
C GLY A 593 -12.83 -15.55 -10.54
N MET A 594 -12.12 -15.12 -9.51
CA MET A 594 -12.72 -14.97 -8.19
C MET A 594 -13.58 -13.71 -8.20
N GLN A 595 -14.76 -13.79 -8.85
CA GLN A 595 -15.82 -12.80 -8.70
C GLN A 595 -16.44 -12.99 -7.32
N VAL A 596 -16.28 -11.99 -6.46
CA VAL A 596 -17.12 -11.83 -5.26
C VAL A 596 -17.90 -10.56 -5.42
N PHE A 597 -18.91 -10.59 -6.29
CA PHE A 597 -20.04 -9.69 -6.22
C PHE A 597 -21.29 -10.50 -6.57
N GLY A 598 -22.02 -10.92 -5.53
CA GLY A 598 -23.38 -11.47 -5.68
C GLY A 598 -23.56 -12.98 -5.63
N VAL A 599 -22.98 -13.67 -4.64
CA VAL A 599 -23.69 -14.79 -3.96
C VAL A 599 -23.39 -14.63 -2.48
N GLU A 600 -24.38 -14.15 -1.72
CA GLU A 600 -24.50 -14.56 -0.33
C GLU A 600 -24.50 -16.10 -0.34
N THR A 601 -23.38 -16.71 -0.02
CA THR A 601 -23.50 -17.83 0.90
C THR A 601 -23.76 -17.16 2.23
N GLU A 602 -25.03 -17.10 2.61
CA GLU A 602 -25.39 -17.07 4.02
C GLU A 602 -24.45 -18.05 4.73
N VAL A 603 -23.47 -17.50 5.46
CA VAL A 603 -23.18 -18.12 6.74
C VAL A 603 -24.29 -17.59 7.62
N ASP A 604 -25.30 -18.44 7.75
CA ASP A 604 -26.50 -18.32 8.57
C ASP A 604 -26.19 -17.59 9.89
N TRP A 605 -26.74 -16.39 10.04
CA TRP A 605 -26.74 -15.61 11.30
C TRP A 605 -28.08 -15.75 12.04
N GLY A 606 -28.86 -16.81 11.83
CA GLY A 606 -30.08 -17.00 12.61
C GLY A 606 -30.96 -18.18 12.21
N ARG A 607 -30.58 -19.39 12.63
CA ARG A 607 -31.53 -20.32 13.25
C ARG A 607 -31.09 -20.66 14.67
N GLU A 608 -31.92 -20.25 15.63
CA GLU A 608 -31.98 -20.91 16.94
C GLU A 608 -32.13 -22.42 16.74
N ILE A 609 -31.14 -23.20 17.16
CA ILE A 609 -31.34 -24.59 17.54
C ILE A 609 -30.74 -24.78 18.93
N VAL A 610 -31.67 -25.00 19.85
CA VAL A 610 -31.53 -25.57 21.19
C VAL A 610 -30.46 -26.69 21.21
N LEU A 611 -29.46 -26.55 22.08
CA LEU A 611 -28.61 -27.68 22.48
C LEU A 611 -29.42 -28.58 23.42
N GLU A 612 -30.10 -29.57 22.87
CA GLU A 612 -30.54 -30.76 23.59
C GLU A 612 -29.48 -31.87 23.52
N VAL A 613 -29.38 -32.54 24.66
CA VAL A 613 -28.41 -33.55 25.06
C VAL A 613 -28.74 -34.91 24.45
N GLY A 614 -27.73 -35.69 24.03
CA GLY A 614 -27.76 -37.16 24.17
C GLY A 614 -27.41 -38.05 22.96
N GLN A 615 -26.17 -38.58 22.99
CA GLN A 615 -25.74 -39.99 22.76
C GLN A 615 -26.04 -40.75 21.43
N PRO A 616 -25.32 -41.87 21.14
CA PRO A 616 -23.88 -41.97 20.92
C PRO A 616 -23.57 -42.76 19.63
N LEU A 617 -22.44 -42.51 18.95
CA LEU A 617 -21.90 -43.46 17.98
C LEU A 617 -20.65 -44.12 18.55
N GLY A 618 -20.77 -45.43 18.70
CA GLY A 618 -19.84 -46.30 19.39
C GLY A 618 -18.61 -46.68 18.59
N GLU A 619 -17.65 -47.13 19.40
CA GLU A 619 -16.62 -48.14 19.19
C GLU A 619 -15.48 -47.81 18.23
N GLY A 620 -14.32 -47.50 18.83
CA GLY A 620 -13.06 -47.43 18.09
C GLY A 620 -11.75 -47.13 18.83
N TRP A 621 -11.70 -46.89 20.15
CA TRP A 621 -10.45 -46.92 20.92
C TRP A 621 -10.72 -47.39 22.36
N ASN A 622 -10.23 -48.59 22.70
CA ASN A 622 -10.35 -49.16 24.04
C ASN A 622 -9.35 -48.53 25.02
N GLU A 623 -9.93 -47.96 26.08
CA GLU A 623 -9.54 -47.95 27.49
C GLU A 623 -8.06 -47.98 27.90
N LEU A 624 -7.62 -46.87 28.49
CA LEU A 624 -6.89 -46.90 29.76
C LEU A 624 -7.78 -46.24 30.82
N THR A 625 -8.53 -47.06 31.56
CA THR A 625 -9.26 -46.68 32.76
C THR A 625 -8.30 -46.20 33.86
N ILE A 626 -8.46 -44.95 34.28
CA ILE A 626 -8.01 -44.48 35.59
C ILE A 626 -9.26 -44.32 36.45
N ASN A 627 -9.34 -45.09 37.53
CA ASN A 627 -10.42 -44.99 38.52
C ASN A 627 -10.40 -43.60 39.17
N PRO A 628 -11.51 -42.84 39.17
CA PRO A 628 -11.61 -41.63 39.95
C PRO A 628 -11.69 -42.03 41.43
N SER A 629 -10.61 -41.81 42.17
CA SER A 629 -10.69 -41.80 43.62
C SER A 629 -11.66 -40.70 44.07
N GLU A 630 -12.54 -41.01 45.02
CA GLU A 630 -13.62 -40.16 45.51
C GLU A 630 -13.21 -38.70 45.80
N PRO A 631 -14.12 -37.72 45.59
CA PRO A 631 -13.80 -36.31 45.72
C PRO A 631 -13.48 -35.99 47.19
N ARG A 632 -12.20 -35.73 47.45
CA ARG A 632 -11.81 -35.09 48.72
C ARG A 632 -12.34 -33.67 48.72
N GLN A 633 -13.30 -33.42 49.60
CA GLN A 633 -13.86 -32.13 49.92
C GLN A 633 -12.74 -31.12 50.25
N SER A 634 -12.33 -30.38 49.23
CA SER A 634 -11.63 -29.10 49.33
C SER A 634 -12.48 -28.12 48.56
N THR A 635 -13.06 -27.13 49.24
CA THR A 635 -13.84 -26.04 48.61
C THR A 635 -12.95 -25.06 47.85
N SER A 636 -11.63 -25.31 47.77
CA SER A 636 -10.65 -24.49 47.08
C SER A 636 -10.12 -25.19 45.83
N ILE A 637 -10.05 -24.45 44.72
CA ILE A 637 -9.56 -24.92 43.41
C ILE A 637 -8.23 -24.21 43.13
N ASN A 638 -7.13 -24.96 43.16
CA ASN A 638 -5.78 -24.46 42.87
C ASN A 638 -5.22 -25.19 41.65
N LEU A 639 -4.78 -24.43 40.63
CA LEU A 639 -4.30 -24.96 39.36
C LEU A 639 -2.80 -24.74 39.22
N HIS A 640 -2.07 -25.77 38.83
CA HIS A 640 -0.66 -25.70 38.49
C HIS A 640 -0.49 -25.96 36.99
N ILE A 641 -0.33 -24.89 36.21
CA ILE A 641 -0.13 -24.97 34.76
C ILE A 641 1.34 -25.31 34.49
N GLY A 642 1.61 -26.37 33.72
CA GLY A 642 2.97 -26.82 33.39
C GLY A 642 3.67 -27.64 34.47
N GLY A 643 2.94 -28.03 35.54
CA GLY A 643 3.52 -28.63 36.73
C GLY A 643 4.14 -30.01 36.51
N GLN A 644 5.26 -30.26 37.18
CA GLN A 644 5.99 -31.54 37.09
C GLN A 644 5.76 -32.48 38.28
N HIS A 645 5.45 -31.93 39.46
CA HIS A 645 5.35 -32.69 40.71
C HIS A 645 3.98 -32.49 41.37
N PRO A 646 3.25 -33.58 41.66
CA PRO A 646 1.94 -33.49 42.28
C PRO A 646 2.05 -32.97 43.70
N LYS A 647 1.14 -32.07 44.09
CA LYS A 647 1.02 -31.53 45.45
C LYS A 647 -0.43 -31.66 45.91
N PRO A 648 -0.70 -32.10 47.16
CA PRO A 648 -2.08 -32.20 47.65
C PRO A 648 -2.84 -30.89 47.44
N THR A 649 -4.10 -30.97 47.01
CA THR A 649 -5.01 -29.84 46.72
C THR A 649 -4.71 -29.01 45.46
N TRP A 650 -3.67 -29.36 44.70
CA TRP A 650 -3.36 -28.76 43.40
C TRP A 650 -3.74 -29.70 42.27
N THR A 651 -4.31 -29.13 41.20
CA THR A 651 -4.59 -29.84 39.95
C THR A 651 -3.56 -29.41 38.91
N ILE A 652 -2.79 -30.36 38.39
CA ILE A 652 -1.79 -30.10 37.35
C ILE A 652 -2.46 -30.13 35.98
N ILE A 653 -2.25 -29.07 35.22
CA ILE A 653 -2.73 -28.90 33.86
C ILE A 653 -1.53 -28.79 32.92
N ASP A 654 -1.49 -29.62 31.88
CA ASP A 654 -0.42 -29.60 30.89
C ASP A 654 -0.92 -30.09 29.52
N VAL A 655 -0.23 -29.68 28.46
CA VAL A 655 -0.47 -30.20 27.10
C VAL A 655 0.26 -31.52 26.85
N THR A 656 1.33 -31.78 27.61
CA THR A 656 2.15 -32.98 27.47
C THR A 656 1.66 -34.08 28.42
N PRO A 657 1.29 -35.27 27.92
CA PRO A 657 0.84 -36.35 28.77
C PRO A 657 1.99 -36.88 29.64
N ARG A 658 1.91 -36.65 30.96
CA ARG A 658 2.87 -37.13 31.95
C ARG A 658 2.15 -37.76 33.15
N PRO A 659 2.80 -38.69 33.89
CA PRO A 659 2.16 -39.36 35.03
C PRO A 659 1.62 -38.43 36.14
N ALA A 660 2.17 -37.21 36.25
CA ALA A 660 1.77 -36.22 37.25
C ALA A 660 0.65 -35.28 36.79
N VAL A 661 0.23 -35.34 35.52
CA VAL A 661 -0.76 -34.41 34.94
C VAL A 661 -2.17 -34.92 35.24
N ASP A 662 -2.97 -34.09 35.90
CA ASP A 662 -4.37 -34.41 36.24
C ASP A 662 -5.32 -34.12 35.08
N ILE A 663 -5.07 -33.03 34.33
CA ILE A 663 -5.89 -32.61 33.19
C ILE A 663 -5.00 -32.29 31.99
N LEU A 664 -5.23 -33.01 30.89
CA LEU A 664 -4.55 -32.80 29.62
C LEU A 664 -5.29 -31.74 28.78
N THR A 665 -4.84 -30.49 28.84
CA THR A 665 -5.38 -29.38 28.04
C THR A 665 -4.34 -28.29 27.83
N SER A 666 -4.58 -27.36 26.92
CA SER A 666 -3.73 -26.19 26.73
C SER A 666 -3.92 -25.16 27.85
N MET A 667 -2.88 -24.37 28.07
CA MET A 667 -2.90 -23.31 29.09
C MET A 667 -3.95 -22.22 28.83
N ASP A 668 -4.40 -22.05 27.59
CA ASP A 668 -5.40 -21.06 27.18
C ASP A 668 -6.84 -21.59 27.11
N ASP A 669 -7.06 -22.85 27.49
CA ASP A 669 -8.39 -23.47 27.55
C ASP A 669 -8.68 -23.99 28.95
N LEU A 670 -9.34 -23.15 29.76
CA LEU A 670 -9.83 -23.48 31.09
C LEU A 670 -11.37 -23.53 31.12
N ASN A 671 -12.00 -23.92 30.01
CA ASN A 671 -13.47 -23.93 29.88
C ASN A 671 -14.16 -24.91 30.83
N MET A 672 -13.45 -25.91 31.35
CA MET A 672 -13.98 -26.81 32.40
C MET A 672 -14.22 -26.09 33.74
N TYR A 673 -13.62 -24.91 33.95
CA TYR A 673 -13.83 -24.07 35.12
C TYR A 673 -14.76 -22.90 34.81
N LYS A 674 -15.78 -22.72 35.66
CA LYS A 674 -16.69 -21.58 35.58
C LYS A 674 -15.97 -20.28 35.93
N THR A 675 -16.41 -19.18 35.35
CA THR A 675 -15.92 -17.83 35.68
C THR A 675 -15.96 -17.59 37.19
N GLY A 676 -14.86 -17.08 37.75
CA GLY A 676 -14.78 -16.73 39.17
C GLY A 676 -14.82 -17.89 40.16
N THR A 677 -14.33 -19.07 39.80
CA THR A 677 -14.34 -20.26 40.69
C THR A 677 -12.96 -20.72 41.17
N VAL A 678 -11.89 -20.33 40.49
CA VAL A 678 -10.51 -20.73 40.80
C VAL A 678 -9.91 -19.78 41.85
N ASP A 679 -9.30 -20.33 42.88
CA ASP A 679 -8.64 -19.54 43.94
C ASP A 679 -7.24 -19.10 43.52
N VAL A 680 -6.46 -20.04 42.99
CA VAL A 680 -5.07 -19.80 42.63
C VAL A 680 -4.73 -20.47 41.31
N ILE A 681 -4.06 -19.72 40.44
CA ILE A 681 -3.33 -20.27 39.30
C ILE A 681 -1.84 -20.06 39.56
N TYR A 682 -1.06 -21.12 39.42
CA TYR A 682 0.39 -21.10 39.49
C TYR A 682 0.96 -21.57 38.15
N ALA A 683 1.82 -20.76 37.54
CA ALA A 683 2.45 -21.04 36.26
C ALA A 683 3.92 -20.61 36.30
N SER A 684 4.83 -21.57 36.38
CA SER A 684 6.27 -21.31 36.38
C SER A 684 6.88 -21.79 35.07
N HIS A 685 7.49 -20.87 34.33
CA HIS A 685 8.20 -21.14 33.07
C HIS A 685 7.30 -21.74 31.98
N VAL A 686 6.14 -21.11 31.78
CA VAL A 686 5.08 -21.54 30.86
C VAL A 686 4.66 -20.42 29.90
N LEU A 687 4.56 -19.19 30.40
CA LEU A 687 3.96 -18.06 29.67
C LEU A 687 4.83 -17.62 28.47
N GLU A 688 6.14 -17.78 28.56
CA GLU A 688 7.15 -17.47 27.53
C GLU A 688 7.06 -18.36 26.29
N HIS A 689 6.40 -19.52 26.41
CA HIS A 689 6.06 -20.38 25.26
C HIS A 689 4.87 -19.82 24.46
N GLY A 690 4.18 -18.82 25.00
CA GLY A 690 3.12 -18.10 24.31
C GLY A 690 3.64 -17.03 23.34
N TYR A 691 2.84 -16.68 22.34
CA TYR A 691 3.17 -15.62 21.38
C TYR A 691 2.42 -14.32 21.68
N HIS A 692 3.07 -13.18 21.43
CA HIS A 692 2.49 -11.85 21.67
C HIS A 692 1.57 -11.34 20.55
N GLY A 693 1.72 -11.87 19.34
CA GLY A 693 0.99 -11.42 18.16
C GLY A 693 -0.46 -11.88 18.12
N ASN A 694 -1.21 -11.41 17.12
CA ASN A 694 -2.57 -11.87 16.84
C ASN A 694 -2.61 -13.05 15.85
N ILE A 695 -1.46 -13.44 15.31
CA ILE A 695 -1.29 -14.53 14.36
C ILE A 695 -0.52 -15.64 15.06
N LYS A 696 -1.12 -16.84 15.10
CA LYS A 696 -0.47 -18.03 15.67
C LYS A 696 0.77 -18.38 14.83
N PRO A 697 1.97 -18.48 15.44
CA PRO A 697 3.19 -18.87 14.74
C PRO A 697 3.05 -20.23 14.07
N LYS A 698 3.75 -20.43 12.94
CA LYS A 698 3.93 -21.75 12.34
C LYS A 698 4.83 -22.56 13.26
N GLY A 699 4.25 -23.50 14.00
CA GLY A 699 4.94 -24.29 15.04
C GLY A 699 4.12 -24.51 16.31
N GLY A 700 2.98 -23.82 16.47
CA GLY A 700 2.16 -23.93 17.69
C GLY A 700 2.30 -22.72 18.62
N GLY A 701 2.01 -22.91 19.90
CA GLY A 701 1.99 -21.85 20.91
C GLY A 701 0.63 -21.18 21.10
N TYR A 702 0.51 -20.43 22.20
CA TYR A 702 -0.76 -19.87 22.67
C TYR A 702 -0.66 -18.35 22.79
N SER A 703 -1.74 -17.63 22.48
CA SER A 703 -1.72 -16.17 22.56
C SER A 703 -1.64 -15.74 24.02
N ILE A 704 -0.61 -14.96 24.39
CA ILE A 704 -0.39 -14.53 25.78
C ILE A 704 -1.61 -13.78 26.31
N ILE A 705 -2.14 -12.84 25.52
CA ILE A 705 -3.28 -12.03 25.94
C ILE A 705 -4.54 -12.88 26.13
N LYS A 706 -4.80 -13.87 25.26
CA LYS A 706 -5.94 -14.77 25.42
C LYS A 706 -5.78 -15.67 26.63
N THR A 707 -4.57 -16.22 26.81
CA THR A 707 -4.22 -17.07 27.96
C THR A 707 -4.47 -16.33 29.27
N LEU A 708 -3.92 -15.12 29.41
CA LEU A 708 -4.09 -14.31 30.61
C LEU A 708 -5.54 -13.85 30.81
N THR A 709 -6.27 -13.54 29.73
CA THR A 709 -7.70 -13.20 29.82
C THR A 709 -8.52 -14.39 30.32
N GLU A 710 -8.19 -15.60 29.85
CA GLU A 710 -8.82 -16.84 30.28
C GLU A 710 -8.49 -17.16 31.75
N TRP A 711 -7.24 -16.98 32.16
CA TRP A 711 -6.83 -17.12 33.55
C TRP A 711 -7.55 -16.11 34.45
N ASN A 712 -7.64 -14.86 34.03
CA ASN A 712 -8.40 -13.83 34.74
C ASN A 712 -9.89 -14.19 34.85
N ARG A 713 -10.49 -14.76 33.78
CA ARG A 713 -11.91 -15.17 33.76
C ARG A 713 -12.20 -16.20 34.86
N VAL A 714 -11.38 -17.23 35.00
CA VAL A 714 -11.66 -18.31 35.95
C VAL A 714 -11.33 -17.95 37.40
N LEU A 715 -10.42 -17.00 37.63
CA LEU A 715 -10.03 -16.56 38.98
C LEU A 715 -11.16 -15.84 39.71
N LYS A 716 -11.33 -16.17 41.00
CA LYS A 716 -12.29 -15.48 41.89
C LYS A 716 -12.02 -13.97 41.87
N PRO A 717 -13.03 -13.13 41.58
CA PRO A 717 -12.86 -11.68 41.61
C PRO A 717 -12.34 -11.21 42.97
N GLN A 718 -11.46 -10.21 42.97
CA GLN A 718 -10.84 -9.62 44.16
C GLN A 718 -10.00 -10.52 45.06
N VAL A 719 -10.12 -11.85 45.05
CA VAL A 719 -9.39 -12.74 45.98
C VAL A 719 -8.52 -13.76 45.26
N GLY A 720 -8.84 -14.05 44.00
CA GLY A 720 -8.10 -14.98 43.16
C GLY A 720 -6.73 -14.43 42.81
N LYS A 721 -5.71 -15.29 42.94
CA LYS A 721 -4.30 -14.93 42.68
C LYS A 721 -3.72 -15.73 41.52
N LEU A 722 -2.96 -15.05 40.69
CA LEU A 722 -2.13 -15.63 39.65
C LEU A 722 -0.67 -15.49 40.05
N TYR A 723 0.05 -16.60 40.15
CA TYR A 723 1.50 -16.66 40.38
C TYR A 723 2.18 -17.00 39.07
N VAL A 724 2.98 -16.09 38.53
CA VAL A 724 3.70 -16.27 37.26
C VAL A 724 5.19 -16.08 37.47
N SER A 725 5.97 -17.10 37.13
CA SER A 725 7.42 -17.00 37.02
C SER A 725 7.84 -17.18 35.56
N VAL A 726 8.66 -16.27 35.05
CA VAL A 726 9.22 -16.29 33.69
C VAL A 726 10.70 -15.92 33.72
N PRO A 727 11.50 -16.28 32.70
CA PRO A 727 12.87 -15.79 32.57
C PRO A 727 12.91 -14.25 32.58
N ASP A 728 13.70 -13.66 33.47
CA ASP A 728 13.86 -12.20 33.56
C ASP A 728 14.77 -11.72 32.43
N LEU A 729 14.16 -11.20 31.36
CA LEU A 729 14.88 -10.80 30.15
C LEU A 729 15.87 -9.65 30.43
N GLU A 730 15.57 -8.75 31.36
CA GLU A 730 16.47 -7.65 31.69
C GLU A 730 17.73 -8.19 32.37
N VAL A 731 17.58 -9.07 33.36
CA VAL A 731 18.71 -9.70 34.03
C VAL A 731 19.50 -10.57 33.06
N LEU A 732 18.83 -11.42 32.27
CA LEU A 732 19.48 -12.33 31.34
C LEU A 732 20.22 -11.57 30.23
N ALA A 733 19.66 -10.48 29.71
CA ALA A 733 20.35 -9.63 28.75
C ALA A 733 21.63 -9.03 29.36
N ASN A 734 21.57 -8.55 30.60
CA ASN A 734 22.73 -8.01 31.31
C ASN A 734 23.81 -9.08 31.56
N LEU A 735 23.41 -10.31 31.91
CA LEU A 735 24.32 -11.46 32.03
C LEU A 735 24.97 -11.81 30.69
N PHE A 736 24.18 -11.84 29.61
CA PHE A 736 24.63 -12.22 28.26
C PHE A 736 25.68 -11.25 27.69
N VAL A 737 25.46 -9.94 27.85
CA VAL A 737 26.37 -8.91 27.33
C VAL A 737 27.58 -8.65 28.23
N ASN A 738 27.63 -9.26 29.43
CA ASN A 738 28.72 -9.04 30.36
C ASN A 738 30.06 -9.49 29.75
N PRO A 739 31.09 -8.62 29.69
CA PRO A 739 32.37 -8.95 29.07
C PRO A 739 33.16 -10.01 29.85
N ARG A 740 32.82 -10.27 31.12
CA ARG A 740 33.46 -11.30 31.95
C ARG A 740 32.84 -12.69 31.79
N MET A 741 31.67 -12.81 31.15
CA MET A 741 30.99 -14.08 30.94
C MET A 741 31.73 -14.92 29.90
N SER A 742 32.03 -16.18 30.20
CA SER A 742 32.63 -17.10 29.24
C SER A 742 31.68 -17.40 28.08
N VAL A 743 32.22 -17.99 26.99
CA VAL A 743 31.40 -18.45 25.86
C VAL A 743 30.39 -19.51 26.31
N ASN A 744 30.76 -20.38 27.25
CA ASN A 744 29.87 -21.41 27.78
C ASN A 744 28.75 -20.80 28.63
N GLY A 745 29.07 -19.81 29.48
CA GLY A 745 28.08 -19.05 30.23
C GLY A 745 27.10 -18.33 29.29
N LYS A 746 27.59 -17.64 28.25
CA LYS A 746 26.73 -16.99 27.24
C LYS A 746 25.84 -17.98 26.50
N TYR A 747 26.34 -19.17 26.18
CA TYR A 747 25.55 -20.24 25.56
C TYR A 747 24.42 -20.71 26.48
N LYS A 748 24.69 -20.93 27.77
CA LYS A 748 23.66 -21.30 28.76
C LYS A 748 22.61 -20.20 28.93
N ILE A 749 23.01 -18.94 29.01
CA ILE A 749 22.08 -17.79 29.06
C ILE A 749 21.22 -17.70 27.79
N MET A 750 21.82 -17.89 26.61
CA MET A 750 21.06 -17.93 25.35
C MET A 750 19.98 -19.02 25.37
N ARG A 751 20.28 -20.20 25.90
CA ARG A 751 19.28 -21.28 26.04
C ARG A 751 18.16 -20.95 27.02
N ILE A 752 18.44 -20.15 28.06
CA ILE A 752 17.38 -19.68 28.96
C ILE A 752 16.48 -18.65 28.25
N VAL A 753 17.06 -17.78 27.41
CA VAL A 753 16.29 -16.75 26.68
C VAL A 753 15.42 -17.33 25.57
N TYR A 754 15.93 -18.30 24.81
CA TYR A 754 15.27 -18.82 23.60
C TYR A 754 14.63 -20.20 23.77
N GLY A 755 14.60 -20.73 25.01
CA GLY A 755 14.17 -22.08 25.32
C GLY A 755 15.28 -23.12 25.13
N GLY A 756 15.12 -24.26 25.78
CA GLY A 756 16.06 -25.37 25.69
C GLY A 756 16.09 -26.02 24.30
N GLN A 757 15.01 -25.83 23.52
CA GLN A 757 14.73 -26.38 22.19
C GLN A 757 14.89 -27.91 22.15
N THR A 758 14.50 -28.56 23.23
CA THR A 758 14.61 -30.02 23.38
C THR A 758 13.41 -30.77 22.83
N ASP A 759 12.27 -30.09 22.66
CA ASP A 759 11.06 -30.57 21.99
C ASP A 759 10.30 -29.40 21.30
N GLU A 760 9.16 -29.70 20.68
CA GLU A 760 8.35 -28.71 19.94
C GLU A 760 7.66 -27.65 20.83
N PHE A 761 7.59 -27.88 22.14
CA PHE A 761 6.98 -26.98 23.11
C PHE A 761 8.05 -26.16 23.88
N ASP A 762 9.31 -26.60 23.90
CA ASP A 762 10.46 -25.95 24.56
C ASP A 762 11.10 -24.80 23.73
N TYR A 763 10.24 -23.96 23.15
CA TYR A 763 10.64 -22.72 22.46
C TYR A 763 10.09 -21.51 23.20
N HIS A 764 10.97 -20.58 23.58
CA HIS A 764 10.53 -19.29 24.13
C HIS A 764 10.24 -18.34 22.96
N MET A 765 8.96 -18.05 22.78
CA MET A 765 8.46 -17.20 21.69
C MET A 765 8.53 -15.72 22.07
N VAL A 766 8.58 -15.43 23.36
CA VAL A 766 8.70 -14.08 23.93
C VAL A 766 9.64 -14.07 25.13
N GLY A 767 10.16 -12.89 25.47
CA GLY A 767 10.81 -12.65 26.75
C GLY A 767 10.12 -11.54 27.51
N PHE A 768 10.19 -11.59 28.84
CA PHE A 768 9.50 -10.65 29.72
C PHE A 768 10.50 -9.86 30.56
N GLU A 769 10.31 -8.55 30.61
CA GLU A 769 10.76 -7.73 31.73
C GLU A 769 9.53 -7.24 32.49
N LYS A 770 9.74 -6.73 33.71
CA LYS A 770 8.69 -6.33 34.64
C LYS A 770 7.56 -5.52 33.98
N ASN A 771 7.85 -4.42 33.30
CA ASN A 771 6.82 -3.52 32.77
C ASN A 771 6.07 -4.13 31.57
N ILE A 772 6.74 -4.91 30.71
CA ILE A 772 6.09 -5.69 29.65
C ILE A 772 5.10 -6.69 30.26
N LEU A 773 5.51 -7.44 31.29
CA LEU A 773 4.66 -8.43 31.94
C LEU A 773 3.47 -7.76 32.66
N GLU A 774 3.70 -6.66 33.37
CA GLU A 774 2.64 -5.84 33.98
C GLU A 774 1.66 -5.30 32.94
N ALA A 775 2.13 -4.87 31.76
CA ALA A 775 1.27 -4.41 30.69
C ALA A 775 0.34 -5.51 30.15
N TYR A 776 0.82 -6.76 30.06
CA TYR A 776 -0.01 -7.90 29.70
C TYR A 776 -1.07 -8.20 30.77
N PHE A 777 -0.71 -8.15 32.05
CA PHE A 777 -1.68 -8.36 33.11
C PHE A 777 -2.74 -7.27 33.14
N LEU A 778 -2.36 -6.00 32.96
CA LEU A 778 -3.31 -4.88 32.84
C LEU A 778 -4.26 -5.09 31.65
N ALA A 779 -3.72 -5.45 30.49
CA ALA A 779 -4.52 -5.71 29.30
C ALA A 779 -5.48 -6.91 29.45
N ALA A 780 -5.13 -7.88 30.31
CA ALA A 780 -5.95 -9.04 30.62
C ALA A 780 -6.94 -8.83 31.79
N GLY A 781 -7.03 -7.61 32.34
CA GLY A 781 -8.01 -7.26 33.38
C GLY A 781 -7.58 -7.60 34.82
N PHE A 782 -6.28 -7.68 35.10
CA PHE A 782 -5.75 -7.71 36.47
C PHE A 782 -5.42 -6.28 36.94
N CYS A 783 -5.43 -6.03 38.25
CA CYS A 783 -5.31 -4.66 38.81
C CYS A 783 -4.28 -4.49 39.92
N ARG A 784 -3.72 -5.58 40.44
CA ARG A 784 -2.62 -5.52 41.41
C ARG A 784 -1.55 -6.52 41.04
N PHE A 785 -0.30 -6.08 41.12
CA PHE A 785 0.89 -6.86 40.79
C PHE A 785 1.91 -6.65 41.89
N GLU A 786 2.49 -7.74 42.36
CA GLU A 786 3.59 -7.71 43.32
C GLU A 786 4.74 -8.54 42.76
N VAL A 787 5.88 -7.91 42.54
CA VAL A 787 7.11 -8.63 42.22
C VAL A 787 7.62 -9.27 43.50
N VAL A 788 7.79 -10.59 43.47
CA VAL A 788 8.24 -11.36 44.63
C VAL A 788 9.76 -11.38 44.67
N GLY A 789 10.30 -11.09 45.86
CA GLY A 789 11.74 -10.94 46.10
C GLY A 789 12.51 -12.27 46.18
N GLU A 790 13.61 -12.25 46.92
CA GLU A 790 14.63 -13.30 46.94
C GLU A 790 14.18 -14.67 47.46
N GLU A 791 13.00 -14.80 48.06
CA GLU A 791 12.51 -16.09 48.57
C GLU A 791 11.74 -16.91 47.53
N GLY A 792 11.48 -16.36 46.33
CA GLY A 792 10.61 -17.00 45.35
C GLY A 792 9.18 -17.12 45.85
N PHE A 793 8.35 -17.95 45.21
CA PHE A 793 6.96 -18.10 45.65
C PHE A 793 6.82 -18.98 46.90
N GLY A 794 7.78 -19.87 47.18
CA GLY A 794 7.72 -20.83 48.28
C GLY A 794 6.56 -21.83 48.14
N VAL A 795 6.02 -22.02 46.92
CA VAL A 795 4.90 -22.93 46.64
C VAL A 795 5.39 -24.25 46.05
N PHE A 796 6.30 -24.21 45.08
CA PHE A 796 6.90 -25.38 44.44
C PHE A 796 8.42 -25.17 44.34
N GLU A 797 9.18 -26.27 44.40
CA GLU A 797 10.62 -26.25 44.13
C GLU A 797 10.83 -26.26 42.61
N ASP A 798 10.95 -25.08 42.00
CA ASP A 798 11.00 -24.91 40.55
C ASP A 798 11.82 -23.68 40.10
N THR A 799 11.63 -23.28 38.84
CA THR A 799 12.29 -22.14 38.20
C THR A 799 11.97 -20.78 38.84
N SER A 800 10.93 -20.68 39.66
CA SER A 800 10.67 -19.49 40.49
C SER A 800 11.72 -19.29 41.58
N GLU A 801 12.62 -20.25 41.79
CA GLU A 801 13.77 -20.15 42.70
C GLU A 801 15.11 -20.22 41.94
N ALA A 802 15.13 -19.87 40.65
CA ALA A 802 16.32 -19.96 39.81
C ALA A 802 17.30 -18.78 39.99
N TYR A 803 18.56 -19.13 40.26
CA TYR A 803 19.69 -18.21 40.38
C TYR A 803 20.82 -18.59 39.43
N TRP A 804 21.50 -17.58 38.91
CA TRP A 804 22.76 -17.73 38.19
C TRP A 804 23.94 -17.60 39.14
N ASP A 805 24.76 -18.65 39.24
CA ASP A 805 26.02 -18.64 39.97
C ASP A 805 27.16 -18.10 39.08
N TRP A 806 27.78 -17.01 39.52
CA TRP A 806 28.86 -16.34 38.78
C TRP A 806 30.16 -17.14 38.71
N GLU A 807 30.45 -17.97 39.70
CA GLU A 807 31.70 -18.75 39.75
C GLU A 807 31.58 -20.04 38.93
N ARG A 808 30.40 -20.67 38.97
CA ARG A 808 30.13 -21.93 38.26
C ARG A 808 29.60 -21.74 36.85
N GLU A 809 29.10 -20.54 36.53
CA GLU A 809 28.35 -20.24 35.31
C GLU A 809 27.23 -21.27 35.08
N GLU A 810 26.43 -21.49 36.12
CA GLU A 810 25.35 -22.49 36.17
C GLU A 810 24.11 -21.93 36.85
N THR A 811 22.96 -22.46 36.45
CA THR A 811 21.69 -22.21 37.13
C THR A 811 21.61 -23.11 38.36
N LEU A 812 21.44 -22.50 39.52
CA LEU A 812 21.14 -23.17 40.79
C LEU A 812 19.69 -22.92 41.16
N PHE A 813 19.09 -23.87 41.89
CA PHE A 813 17.72 -23.78 42.40
C PHE A 813 17.75 -23.78 43.94
N GLY A 814 16.89 -22.95 44.55
CA GLY A 814 16.73 -22.84 46.00
C GLY A 814 17.90 -22.18 46.74
N ASN A 815 17.94 -22.35 48.07
CA ASN A 815 18.92 -21.74 48.99
C ASN A 815 20.38 -22.25 48.85
N ASN A 816 20.73 -22.93 47.76
CA ASN A 816 22.08 -23.48 47.50
C ASN A 816 23.09 -22.42 47.03
N LEU A 817 22.88 -21.14 47.38
CA LEU A 817 23.85 -20.09 47.14
C LEU A 817 24.97 -20.22 48.19
N GLY A 818 26.14 -20.69 47.76
CA GLY A 818 27.36 -20.54 48.55
C GLY A 818 27.66 -19.06 48.83
N ALA A 819 28.69 -18.78 49.64
CA ALA A 819 29.05 -17.43 50.10
C ALA A 819 29.37 -16.40 48.99
N GLY A 820 29.29 -16.77 47.71
CA GLY A 820 29.62 -15.95 46.53
C GLY A 820 28.46 -15.18 45.88
N GLY A 821 27.20 -15.32 46.33
CA GLY A 821 26.07 -14.50 45.86
C GLY A 821 25.67 -14.72 44.39
N GLY A 822 24.61 -15.49 44.16
CA GLY A 822 24.02 -15.67 42.82
C GLY A 822 23.07 -14.53 42.44
N VAL A 823 22.80 -14.37 41.14
CA VAL A 823 21.82 -13.39 40.62
C VAL A 823 20.53 -14.11 40.24
N ARG A 824 19.39 -13.68 40.77
CA ARG A 824 18.09 -14.25 40.41
C ARG A 824 17.81 -14.00 38.93
N ILE A 825 17.48 -15.07 38.19
CA ILE A 825 17.21 -15.01 36.74
C ILE A 825 15.74 -15.21 36.38
N SER A 826 14.89 -15.39 37.39
CA SER A 826 13.44 -15.50 37.26
C SER A 826 12.76 -14.19 37.66
N LEU A 827 11.87 -13.68 36.83
CA LEU A 827 10.93 -12.62 37.16
C LEU A 827 9.66 -13.26 37.73
N ASN A 828 9.41 -13.04 39.02
CA ASN A 828 8.28 -13.62 39.74
C ASN A 828 7.24 -12.55 40.06
N VAL A 829 6.02 -12.71 39.58
CA VAL A 829 4.94 -11.75 39.81
C VAL A 829 3.69 -12.45 40.32
N VAL A 830 3.10 -11.91 41.37
CA VAL A 830 1.74 -12.24 41.83
C VAL A 830 0.77 -11.19 41.31
N ALA A 831 -0.17 -11.60 40.47
CA ALA A 831 -1.24 -10.76 39.94
C ALA A 831 -2.59 -11.10 40.60
N GLN A 832 -3.45 -10.11 40.81
CA GLN A 832 -4.77 -10.28 41.43
C GLN A 832 -5.90 -9.85 40.49
N ALA A 833 -6.95 -10.67 40.41
CA ALA A 833 -8.13 -10.42 39.58
C ALA A 833 -9.00 -9.28 40.16
N CYS A 834 -9.66 -8.51 39.29
CA CYS A 834 -10.47 -7.35 39.66
C CYS A 834 -11.96 -7.66 39.80
N GLU A 835 -12.71 -6.73 40.42
CA GLU A 835 -14.17 -6.74 40.41
C GLU A 835 -14.68 -6.26 39.05
N ARG A 836 -15.60 -7.03 38.44
CA ARG A 836 -16.24 -6.67 37.17
C ARG A 836 -17.61 -6.04 37.47
N GLU A 837 -17.70 -4.72 37.50
CA GLU A 837 -19.01 -4.05 37.49
C GLU A 837 -19.56 -4.04 36.05
N ASN A 838 -20.68 -4.74 35.85
CA ASN A 838 -21.57 -4.61 34.69
C ASN A 838 -20.96 -4.78 33.28
N GLY A 839 -20.11 -5.79 33.10
CA GLY A 839 -20.00 -6.46 31.79
C GLY A 839 -19.51 -5.62 30.61
N GLU A 840 -18.77 -4.54 30.85
CA GLU A 840 -17.87 -3.96 29.85
C GLU A 840 -16.41 -4.24 30.28
N PRO A 841 -15.48 -4.47 29.32
CA PRO A 841 -14.08 -4.80 29.63
C PRO A 841 -13.34 -3.74 30.44
#